data_AF-A0A935LYZ2-F1
#
_entry.id   AF-A0A935LYZ2-F1
#
_cell.length_a   1.000
_cell.length_b   1.000
_cell.length_c   1.000
_cell.angle_alpha   90.00
_cell.angle_beta   90.00
_cell.angle_gamma   90.00
#
_symmetry.space_group_name_H-M   'P 1'
#
loop_
_entity.id
_entity.type
_entity.pdbx_description
1 polymer ?
#
loop_
_entity_poly.entity_id
_entity_poly.type
_entity_poly.pdbx_seq_one_letter_code
_entity_poly.pdbx_strand_id
1 'polypeptide(L)'
;MCQFLRQLLLAVLTMAVLQATAQEPANDDCANALPVACGTSVSGSTMSANLDDAPTCVTTVSAPGIWYTVLGVSGSITVSTCAQNDFDTKINVYQGSCDGLQCIGGNDDGGGCGLGSQLTFPTWAGGEYLVLVQGYNGATGTFTLSVDCQQIMNDECTGALPISCGETLDGSTAGATPHDGIPCQTSLTSPAVWYVATDLVGNVVATTCPDPAYDTQLSVYRGTCGTLPCVVGNNDTPGVGTCSTVQFDAQPGETYFFLVHGVGSASGSFSLGVHCTTCPAPTDLDITTTGTQAVVQWTTANPTAQFIIEYGPSGFTPGTGTTITGQNGVDGPPVTISGLTEETDYALYLYEQCATDSSYVSGPTAFTTLGPMPPNAICAGALPITCGNTITASTATGLFTSGPACGPANITSKGLWYTFTGTGEEVTLSTCDGTAYDSKISVFTGSCSAPVCVAGNDDAPGCGTRSRVVFPTLIGTDYLVLVHGYNVAEGEFTLSMSCAPACSPLAEGDQCADAVLLTLQPLGTCTPTTATNVCAFVQPLANPSCNPFAPIVDVWFRFNSGQAVGHQVLLAATAGQPLNMALYTACAGTEISCTMDVAGALTLPGLALGTDHLLRVWNAGGADAGEFTICVEADLTTGLVDAPTHQPVVLWPVPTNGLVYLDLDGTGQHVVVRDALGRVVLSTVLRGTAPHVIDAGPLVPGSYWLQDTGSGAVIGRMVRE
;
A
#
# COMPACT_ATOMS: atom_id res chain seq x y z
N MET A 1 -59.89 54.65 64.06
CA MET A 1 -61.01 54.98 64.96
C MET A 1 -61.22 53.77 65.87
N CYS A 2 -60.93 53.93 67.17
CA CYS A 2 -61.14 52.97 68.29
C CYS A 2 -60.39 51.61 68.24
N GLN A 3 -59.95 50.95 69.32
CA GLN A 3 -59.72 51.19 70.76
C GLN A 3 -59.09 49.85 71.23
N PHE A 4 -57.87 49.82 71.80
CA PHE A 4 -57.60 49.77 73.25
C PHE A 4 -58.37 48.71 74.09
N LEU A 5 -57.62 47.67 74.50
CA LEU A 5 -57.33 47.27 75.89
C LEU A 5 -58.37 46.56 76.80
N ARG A 6 -57.80 45.64 77.64
CA ARG A 6 -58.20 45.15 79.00
C ARG A 6 -59.18 43.96 79.05
N GLN A 7 -59.07 42.94 79.93
CA GLN A 7 -58.40 42.68 81.22
C GLN A 7 -58.45 41.15 81.47
N LEU A 8 -57.40 40.43 81.89
CA LEU A 8 -56.84 40.24 83.25
C LEU A 8 -57.81 39.65 84.31
N LEU A 9 -57.60 38.40 84.76
CA LEU A 9 -57.48 37.93 86.17
C LEU A 9 -57.60 36.37 86.27
N LEU A 10 -56.56 35.67 86.74
CA LEU A 10 -56.45 35.07 88.09
C LEU A 10 -55.39 33.95 88.12
N ALA A 11 -54.41 34.10 89.00
CA ALA A 11 -53.28 33.20 89.23
C ALA A 11 -53.61 32.17 90.34
N VAL A 12 -53.15 30.92 90.18
CA VAL A 12 -52.75 30.06 91.30
C VAL A 12 -51.32 29.57 91.03
N LEU A 13 -50.51 29.79 92.06
CA LEU A 13 -49.08 29.63 92.16
C LEU A 13 -48.73 28.15 92.36
N THR A 14 -48.05 27.53 91.39
CA THR A 14 -47.09 26.44 91.65
C THR A 14 -45.73 26.93 91.18
N MET A 15 -44.83 27.19 92.13
CA MET A 15 -43.40 27.32 91.85
C MET A 15 -42.89 25.95 91.41
N ALA A 16 -42.92 25.69 90.11
CA ALA A 16 -41.93 24.85 89.47
C ALA A 16 -40.80 25.79 89.05
N VAL A 17 -39.61 25.55 89.58
CA VAL A 17 -38.39 26.06 88.96
C VAL A 17 -38.35 25.41 87.58
N LEU A 18 -38.75 26.15 86.53
CA LEU A 18 -38.29 25.81 85.19
C LEU A 18 -36.79 26.11 85.21
N GLN A 19 -35.98 25.09 85.48
CA GLN A 19 -34.67 25.04 84.86
C GLN A 19 -34.98 25.04 83.36
N ALA A 20 -34.78 26.19 82.70
CA ALA A 20 -34.59 26.21 81.27
C ALA A 20 -33.30 25.41 81.03
N THR A 21 -33.43 24.11 80.81
CA THR A 21 -32.37 23.33 80.19
C THR A 21 -32.10 24.03 78.86
N ALA A 22 -30.87 24.53 78.67
CA ALA A 22 -30.49 25.13 77.40
C ALA A 22 -30.76 24.07 76.32
N GLN A 23 -31.69 24.38 75.41
CA GLN A 23 -32.08 23.48 74.35
C GLN A 23 -30.94 23.46 73.32
N GLU A 24 -30.48 22.27 72.95
CA GLU A 24 -29.48 22.09 71.90
C GLU A 24 -29.95 22.77 70.59
N PRO A 25 -29.03 23.35 69.81
CA PRO A 25 -29.37 23.90 68.50
C PRO A 25 -30.10 22.89 67.61
N ALA A 26 -31.02 23.37 66.76
CA ALA A 26 -31.82 22.48 65.91
C ALA A 26 -30.98 21.68 64.89
N ASN A 27 -29.79 22.16 64.58
CA ASN A 27 -28.81 21.56 63.67
C ASN A 27 -27.55 21.07 64.39
N ASP A 28 -27.69 20.66 65.66
CA ASP A 28 -26.61 20.05 66.46
C ASP A 28 -26.16 18.71 65.87
N ASP A 29 -27.11 17.88 65.42
CA ASP A 29 -26.79 16.62 64.75
C ASP A 29 -26.60 16.79 63.24
N CYS A 30 -25.63 16.08 62.67
CA CYS A 30 -25.40 15.98 61.22
C CYS A 30 -26.67 15.65 60.42
N ALA A 31 -27.55 14.78 60.95
CA ALA A 31 -28.78 14.39 60.28
C ALA A 31 -29.80 15.53 60.13
N ASN A 32 -29.65 16.58 60.93
CA ASN A 32 -30.51 17.76 60.97
C ASN A 32 -29.78 19.02 60.48
N ALA A 33 -28.71 18.85 59.70
CA ALA A 33 -27.93 19.94 59.14
C ALA A 33 -28.82 20.95 58.39
N LEU A 34 -28.61 22.24 58.65
CA LEU A 34 -29.44 23.31 58.11
C LEU A 34 -28.97 23.71 56.71
N PRO A 35 -29.85 23.75 55.68
CA PRO A 35 -29.43 24.13 54.33
C PRO A 35 -29.10 25.63 54.23
N VAL A 36 -27.99 25.94 53.55
CA VAL A 36 -27.55 27.31 53.24
C VAL A 36 -27.35 27.44 51.74
N ALA A 37 -27.98 28.44 51.13
CA ALA A 37 -27.91 28.69 49.69
C ALA A 37 -26.66 29.49 49.32
N CYS A 38 -26.14 29.27 48.11
CA CYS A 38 -25.08 30.08 47.51
C CYS A 38 -25.41 31.59 47.54
N GLY A 39 -24.41 32.41 47.84
CA GLY A 39 -24.51 33.87 47.92
C GLY A 39 -25.23 34.38 49.17
N THR A 40 -25.51 33.51 50.15
CA THR A 40 -26.21 33.89 51.38
C THR A 40 -25.32 33.72 52.61
N SER A 41 -25.75 34.33 53.72
CA SER A 41 -25.11 34.18 55.02
C SER A 41 -26.15 33.90 56.11
N VAL A 42 -25.83 33.03 57.05
CA VAL A 42 -26.69 32.64 58.17
C VAL A 42 -25.97 32.84 59.50
N SER A 43 -26.68 33.33 60.51
CA SER A 43 -26.16 33.42 61.88
C SER A 43 -26.36 32.09 62.62
N GLY A 44 -25.34 31.65 63.35
CA GLY A 44 -25.33 30.42 64.13
C GLY A 44 -24.70 30.58 65.51
N SER A 45 -24.85 29.56 66.35
CA SER A 45 -24.24 29.51 67.69
C SER A 45 -23.90 28.08 68.07
N THR A 46 -22.65 27.83 68.46
CA THR A 46 -22.20 26.53 69.01
C THR A 46 -22.40 26.43 70.53
N MET A 47 -22.92 27.47 71.18
CA MET A 47 -23.29 27.39 72.59
C MET A 47 -24.39 26.36 72.81
N SER A 48 -24.22 25.48 73.79
CA SER A 48 -25.13 24.37 74.11
C SER A 48 -25.26 23.31 73.03
N ALA A 49 -24.36 23.29 72.04
CA ALA A 49 -24.15 22.17 71.14
C ALA A 49 -23.42 21.02 71.84
N ASN A 50 -23.45 19.84 71.22
CA ASN A 50 -22.71 18.66 71.65
C ASN A 50 -21.43 18.46 70.84
N LEU A 51 -20.49 17.69 71.39
CA LEU A 51 -19.29 17.30 70.65
C LEU A 51 -19.65 16.22 69.63
N ASP A 52 -19.41 16.51 68.36
CA ASP A 52 -19.66 15.58 67.25
C ASP A 52 -18.63 14.45 67.14
N ASP A 53 -19.10 13.24 66.85
CA ASP A 53 -18.26 12.09 66.49
C ASP A 53 -17.97 12.07 64.98
N ALA A 54 -17.40 13.17 64.47
CA ALA A 54 -17.02 13.31 63.07
C ALA A 54 -15.51 13.07 62.88
N PRO A 55 -15.09 12.45 61.76
CA PRO A 55 -13.68 12.15 61.53
C PRO A 55 -12.87 13.44 61.32
N THR A 56 -11.60 13.44 61.73
CA THR A 56 -10.70 14.57 61.48
C THR A 56 -10.57 14.85 59.99
N CYS A 57 -10.79 16.10 59.58
CA CYS A 57 -10.68 16.53 58.20
C CYS A 57 -9.88 17.83 58.12
N VAL A 58 -8.57 17.70 57.90
CA VAL A 58 -7.53 18.75 58.05
C VAL A 58 -7.39 19.28 59.47
N THR A 59 -8.47 19.76 60.10
CA THR A 59 -8.54 20.14 61.51
C THR A 59 -9.35 19.12 62.32
N THR A 60 -9.02 18.96 63.60
CA THR A 60 -9.66 17.99 64.50
C THR A 60 -11.02 18.45 64.97
N VAL A 61 -11.95 17.51 65.10
CA VAL A 61 -13.24 17.74 65.77
C VAL A 61 -13.07 17.55 67.27
N SER A 62 -13.03 18.67 68.00
CA SER A 62 -12.63 18.71 69.41
C SER A 62 -13.46 19.67 70.28
N ALA A 63 -14.43 20.35 69.68
CA ALA A 63 -15.34 21.24 70.38
C ALA A 63 -16.78 20.98 69.91
N PRO A 64 -17.78 21.41 70.70
CA PRO A 64 -19.15 21.41 70.23
C PRO A 64 -19.33 22.18 68.93
N GLY A 65 -20.13 21.63 68.02
CA GLY A 65 -20.32 22.17 66.69
C GLY A 65 -21.76 22.03 66.19
N ILE A 66 -22.07 22.72 65.10
CA ILE A 66 -23.37 22.62 64.44
C ILE A 66 -23.20 22.47 62.92
N TRP A 67 -24.15 21.81 62.29
CA TRP A 67 -24.06 21.37 60.90
C TRP A 67 -24.91 22.18 59.94
N TYR A 68 -24.37 22.36 58.74
CA TYR A 68 -25.07 22.96 57.60
C TYR A 68 -24.93 22.09 56.37
N THR A 69 -25.91 22.13 55.48
CA THR A 69 -25.81 21.55 54.13
C THR A 69 -25.68 22.65 53.09
N VAL A 70 -24.80 22.45 52.11
CA VAL A 70 -24.64 23.34 50.97
C VAL A 70 -24.76 22.52 49.69
N LEU A 71 -25.56 23.02 48.75
CA LEU A 71 -25.68 22.43 47.42
C LEU A 71 -24.53 22.92 46.53
N GLY A 72 -23.78 21.97 45.99
CA GLY A 72 -22.67 22.13 45.09
C GLY A 72 -23.04 22.83 43.79
N VAL A 73 -22.07 23.58 43.26
CA VAL A 73 -22.13 24.18 41.93
C VAL A 73 -21.02 23.62 41.04
N SER A 74 -21.19 23.71 39.73
CA SER A 74 -20.08 23.53 38.78
C SER A 74 -19.05 24.63 39.00
N GLY A 75 -17.90 24.31 39.61
CA GLY A 75 -16.87 25.27 39.99
C GLY A 75 -16.42 25.11 41.44
N SER A 76 -16.48 26.17 42.25
CA SER A 76 -16.04 26.10 43.66
C SER A 76 -16.97 26.82 44.62
N ILE A 77 -16.93 26.36 45.88
CA ILE A 77 -17.63 26.98 47.00
C ILE A 77 -16.61 27.48 48.02
N THR A 78 -16.83 28.70 48.51
CA THR A 78 -16.13 29.28 49.66
C THR A 78 -17.09 29.39 50.84
N VAL A 79 -16.78 28.65 51.92
CA VAL A 79 -17.46 28.78 53.21
C VAL A 79 -16.60 29.59 54.17
N SER A 80 -17.21 30.50 54.93
CA SER A 80 -16.46 31.44 55.77
C SER A 80 -17.23 31.88 57.00
N THR A 81 -16.55 31.94 58.15
CA THR A 81 -16.99 32.56 59.40
C THR A 81 -16.30 33.90 59.67
N CYS A 82 -15.61 34.44 58.67
CA CYS A 82 -14.75 35.63 58.80
C CYS A 82 -15.53 36.93 59.02
N ALA A 83 -16.80 36.97 58.63
CA ALA A 83 -17.61 38.18 58.71
C ALA A 83 -17.83 38.62 60.16
N GLN A 84 -18.22 37.68 61.04
CA GLN A 84 -18.42 37.88 62.47
C GLN A 84 -18.28 36.55 63.22
N ASN A 85 -17.49 36.54 64.29
CA ASN A 85 -17.41 35.49 65.30
C ASN A 85 -16.98 36.10 66.64
N ASP A 86 -17.42 35.51 67.75
CA ASP A 86 -17.00 35.89 69.11
C ASP A 86 -16.01 34.88 69.74
N PHE A 87 -15.60 33.88 68.97
CA PHE A 87 -14.70 32.79 69.35
C PHE A 87 -13.87 32.32 68.16
N ASP A 88 -12.83 31.56 68.47
CA ASP A 88 -11.93 30.92 67.51
C ASP A 88 -12.65 29.75 66.82
N THR A 89 -13.04 29.94 65.56
CA THR A 89 -13.89 29.02 64.80
C THR A 89 -13.08 28.06 63.95
N LYS A 90 -13.49 26.80 63.89
CA LYS A 90 -13.05 25.79 62.93
C LYS A 90 -14.16 25.43 61.96
N ILE A 91 -13.80 25.20 60.70
CA ILE A 91 -14.67 24.63 59.68
C ILE A 91 -14.13 23.26 59.26
N ASN A 92 -15.02 22.27 59.21
CA ASN A 92 -14.79 21.01 58.51
C ASN A 92 -15.86 20.83 57.43
N VAL A 93 -15.46 20.39 56.25
CA VAL A 93 -16.35 20.11 55.13
C VAL A 93 -16.23 18.65 54.75
N TYR A 94 -17.39 18.01 54.63
CA TYR A 94 -17.53 16.60 54.29
C TYR A 94 -18.51 16.40 53.14
N GLN A 95 -18.49 15.19 52.60
CA GLN A 95 -19.47 14.68 51.66
C GLN A 95 -19.92 13.27 52.09
N GLY A 96 -21.08 12.83 51.60
CA GLY A 96 -21.67 11.53 51.93
C GLY A 96 -22.68 11.63 53.07
N SER A 97 -23.08 10.48 53.62
CA SER A 97 -24.02 10.41 54.75
C SER A 97 -23.31 10.62 56.10
N CYS A 98 -24.07 10.96 57.14
CA CYS A 98 -23.53 11.12 58.50
C CYS A 98 -22.80 9.88 59.04
N ASP A 99 -23.21 8.67 58.62
CA ASP A 99 -22.53 7.41 59.00
C ASP A 99 -21.28 7.09 58.15
N GLY A 100 -20.95 7.95 57.18
CA GLY A 100 -19.94 7.69 56.15
C GLY A 100 -19.31 8.96 55.60
N LEU A 101 -19.02 9.92 56.49
CA LEU A 101 -18.46 11.23 56.12
C LEU A 101 -17.10 11.09 55.44
N GLN A 102 -17.01 11.56 54.20
CA GLN A 102 -15.79 11.66 53.42
C GLN A 102 -15.22 13.07 53.55
N CYS A 103 -13.95 13.18 53.92
CA CYS A 103 -13.29 14.47 54.11
C CYS A 103 -13.07 15.21 52.78
N ILE A 104 -13.58 16.44 52.68
CA ILE A 104 -13.32 17.36 51.57
C ILE A 104 -12.24 18.39 51.96
N GLY A 105 -12.31 18.92 53.18
CA GLY A 105 -11.28 19.81 53.71
C GLY A 105 -11.68 20.41 55.07
N GLY A 106 -10.80 21.23 55.62
CA GLY A 106 -11.09 21.97 56.84
C GLY A 106 -10.10 23.09 57.07
N ASN A 107 -10.48 24.04 57.91
CA ASN A 107 -9.62 25.14 58.30
C ASN A 107 -9.92 25.56 59.75
N ASP A 108 -8.93 26.15 60.40
CA ASP A 108 -8.98 26.72 61.76
C ASP A 108 -8.85 28.25 61.67
N ASP A 109 -7.83 28.73 60.96
CA ASP A 109 -7.59 30.17 60.75
C ASP A 109 -7.55 30.48 59.25
N GLY A 110 -8.53 31.23 58.75
CA GLY A 110 -8.47 31.73 57.37
C GLY A 110 -7.39 32.81 57.21
N GLY A 111 -6.74 32.82 56.05
CA GLY A 111 -5.70 33.80 55.74
C GLY A 111 -6.27 35.23 55.73
N GLY A 112 -6.00 35.99 56.79
CA GLY A 112 -6.41 37.40 56.90
C GLY A 112 -7.72 37.65 57.65
N CYS A 113 -8.32 36.65 58.30
CA CYS A 113 -9.59 36.79 59.03
C CYS A 113 -9.49 36.60 60.56
N GLY A 114 -8.31 36.81 61.15
CA GLY A 114 -8.12 36.66 62.59
C GLY A 114 -8.48 35.26 63.07
N LEU A 115 -9.37 35.16 64.05
CA LEU A 115 -9.89 33.92 64.65
C LEU A 115 -11.02 33.26 63.85
N GLY A 116 -11.37 33.82 62.69
CA GLY A 116 -12.35 33.24 61.78
C GLY A 116 -11.73 32.17 60.89
N SER A 117 -12.56 31.26 60.40
CA SER A 117 -12.20 30.20 59.46
C SER A 117 -12.73 30.50 58.06
N GLN A 118 -11.99 30.09 57.03
CA GLN A 118 -12.45 30.13 55.63
C GLN A 118 -11.88 28.96 54.85
N LEU A 119 -12.70 28.31 54.03
CA LEU A 119 -12.28 27.23 53.15
C LEU A 119 -12.91 27.42 51.77
N THR A 120 -12.09 27.33 50.72
CA THR A 120 -12.56 27.22 49.33
C THR A 120 -12.25 25.82 48.82
N PHE A 121 -13.23 25.16 48.23
CA PHE A 121 -13.09 23.80 47.71
C PHE A 121 -13.87 23.63 46.39
N PRO A 122 -13.36 22.81 45.46
CA PRO A 122 -14.07 22.52 44.22
C PRO A 122 -15.33 21.68 44.50
N THR A 123 -16.39 21.94 43.74
CA THR A 123 -17.67 21.22 43.85
C THR A 123 -18.19 20.86 42.47
N TRP A 124 -19.23 20.03 42.42
CA TRP A 124 -20.01 19.79 41.20
C TRP A 124 -21.47 20.15 41.42
N ALA A 125 -22.16 20.47 40.32
CA ALA A 125 -23.58 20.83 40.36
C ALA A 125 -24.42 19.70 40.98
N GLY A 126 -25.20 20.03 42.00
CA GLY A 126 -26.11 19.09 42.64
C GLY A 126 -25.46 18.14 43.66
N GLY A 127 -24.14 18.18 43.84
CA GLY A 127 -23.48 17.49 44.95
C GLY A 127 -23.88 18.10 46.29
N GLU A 128 -24.13 17.31 47.32
CA GLU A 128 -24.45 17.83 48.65
C GLU A 128 -23.21 17.77 49.55
N TYR A 129 -22.92 18.88 50.25
CA TYR A 129 -21.78 19.02 51.14
C TYR A 129 -22.24 19.38 52.55
N LEU A 130 -21.63 18.74 53.55
CA LEU A 130 -21.90 18.94 54.96
C LEU A 130 -20.80 19.82 55.55
N VAL A 131 -21.17 20.94 56.16
CA VAL A 131 -20.27 21.91 56.77
C VAL A 131 -20.49 21.91 58.28
N LEU A 132 -19.49 21.45 59.02
CA LEU A 132 -19.45 21.53 60.48
C LEU A 132 -18.70 22.79 60.89
N VAL A 133 -19.36 23.64 61.67
CA VAL A 133 -18.71 24.79 62.32
C VAL A 133 -18.59 24.52 63.81
N GLN A 134 -17.37 24.51 64.33
CA GLN A 134 -17.03 24.26 65.73
C GLN A 134 -15.98 25.28 66.21
N GLY A 135 -15.42 25.10 67.43
CA GLY A 135 -14.35 25.97 67.93
C GLY A 135 -12.99 25.31 68.17
N TYR A 136 -11.95 26.13 68.24
CA TYR A 136 -10.62 25.69 68.68
C TYR A 136 -10.59 25.42 70.19
N ASN A 137 -10.00 24.29 70.61
CA ASN A 137 -9.80 23.92 72.03
C ASN A 137 -11.06 24.02 72.93
N GLY A 138 -12.23 23.67 72.39
CA GLY A 138 -13.49 23.69 73.14
C GLY A 138 -14.17 25.07 73.23
N ALA A 139 -13.66 26.08 72.51
CA ALA A 139 -14.32 27.37 72.40
C ALA A 139 -15.72 27.22 71.77
N THR A 140 -16.67 27.98 72.28
CA THR A 140 -18.04 28.04 71.75
C THR A 140 -18.52 29.48 71.74
N GLY A 141 -19.47 29.79 70.86
CA GLY A 141 -19.93 31.15 70.70
C GLY A 141 -20.83 31.33 69.47
N THR A 142 -21.09 32.59 69.13
CA THR A 142 -21.88 33.01 67.98
C THR A 142 -21.01 33.31 66.76
N PHE A 143 -21.52 33.01 65.57
CA PHE A 143 -20.83 33.26 64.30
C PHE A 143 -21.81 33.57 63.17
N THR A 144 -21.30 34.10 62.07
CA THR A 144 -22.03 34.18 60.79
C THR A 144 -21.31 33.34 59.75
N LEU A 145 -21.98 32.31 59.22
CA LEU A 145 -21.49 31.49 58.12
C LEU A 145 -21.96 32.10 56.80
N SER A 146 -21.03 32.53 55.95
CA SER A 146 -21.29 32.93 54.57
C SER A 146 -20.87 31.84 53.59
N VAL A 147 -21.67 31.64 52.55
CA VAL A 147 -21.41 30.71 51.44
C VAL A 147 -21.36 31.50 50.15
N ASP A 148 -20.19 31.57 49.52
CA ASP A 148 -19.99 32.15 48.19
C ASP A 148 -19.69 31.04 47.18
N CYS A 149 -20.21 31.17 45.95
CA CYS A 149 -20.12 30.12 44.93
C CYS A 149 -19.63 30.74 43.61
N GLN A 150 -18.52 30.21 43.10
CA GLN A 150 -17.96 30.56 41.80
C GLN A 150 -18.40 29.51 40.78
N GLN A 151 -19.32 29.89 39.88
CA GLN A 151 -19.86 28.99 38.87
C GLN A 151 -19.10 29.08 37.55
N ILE A 152 -18.74 27.92 36.98
CA ILE A 152 -18.23 27.77 35.61
C ILE A 152 -19.42 27.46 34.71
N MET A 153 -19.85 28.46 33.93
CA MET A 153 -21.12 28.40 33.19
C MET A 153 -21.19 27.26 32.17
N ASN A 154 -20.07 26.89 31.57
CA ASN A 154 -19.97 25.85 30.55
C ASN A 154 -19.30 24.55 31.02
N ASP A 155 -19.33 24.28 32.31
CA ASP A 155 -18.92 22.98 32.84
C ASP A 155 -19.85 21.85 32.37
N GLU A 156 -21.14 22.18 32.18
CA GLU A 156 -22.17 21.26 31.71
C GLU A 156 -22.53 21.50 30.25
N CYS A 157 -22.90 20.45 29.51
CA CYS A 157 -23.33 20.56 28.10
C CYS A 157 -24.48 21.56 27.92
N THR A 158 -25.44 21.57 28.84
CA THR A 158 -26.60 22.47 28.78
C THR A 158 -26.23 23.93 29.00
N GLY A 159 -25.04 24.20 29.56
CA GLY A 159 -24.45 25.53 29.75
C GLY A 159 -23.35 25.86 28.74
N ALA A 160 -23.17 25.06 27.68
CA ALA A 160 -22.13 25.26 26.67
C ALA A 160 -22.12 26.71 26.15
N LEU A 161 -20.92 27.31 26.11
CA LEU A 161 -20.76 28.68 25.59
C LEU A 161 -20.89 28.68 24.05
N PRO A 162 -21.64 29.63 23.47
CA PRO A 162 -21.75 29.71 22.02
C PRO A 162 -20.40 30.08 21.39
N ILE A 163 -20.06 29.43 20.28
CA ILE A 163 -18.93 29.77 19.41
C ILE A 163 -19.38 29.68 17.96
N SER A 164 -18.99 30.65 17.15
CA SER A 164 -19.34 30.75 15.73
C SER A 164 -18.18 30.41 14.81
N CYS A 165 -18.50 30.16 13.54
CA CYS A 165 -17.49 29.95 12.52
C CYS A 165 -16.55 31.17 12.37
N GLY A 166 -15.24 30.94 12.41
CA GLY A 166 -14.20 31.97 12.32
C GLY A 166 -13.86 32.62 13.66
N GLU A 167 -14.52 32.24 14.76
CA GLU A 167 -14.23 32.78 16.08
C GLU A 167 -13.08 32.06 16.78
N THR A 168 -12.46 32.77 17.72
CA THR A 168 -11.48 32.23 18.65
C THR A 168 -11.82 32.76 20.04
N LEU A 169 -12.01 31.85 21.00
CA LEU A 169 -12.39 32.18 22.37
C LEU A 169 -11.38 31.64 23.37
N ASP A 170 -10.94 32.49 24.29
CA ASP A 170 -10.11 32.09 25.40
C ASP A 170 -10.97 31.45 26.51
N GLY A 171 -10.46 30.38 27.12
CA GLY A 171 -11.15 29.64 28.16
C GLY A 171 -10.20 28.96 29.14
N SER A 172 -10.77 28.30 30.15
CA SER A 172 -10.00 27.46 31.07
C SER A 172 -10.83 26.28 31.57
N THR A 173 -10.16 25.13 31.72
CA THR A 173 -10.69 23.93 32.39
C THR A 173 -10.37 23.91 33.89
N ALA A 174 -9.65 24.90 34.42
CA ALA A 174 -9.28 24.94 35.82
C ALA A 174 -10.52 25.12 36.71
N GLY A 175 -10.72 24.21 37.66
CA GLY A 175 -11.89 24.20 38.55
C GLY A 175 -13.16 23.59 37.95
N ALA A 176 -13.13 23.18 36.68
CA ALA A 176 -14.20 22.42 36.05
C ALA A 176 -14.24 20.98 36.58
N THR A 177 -15.35 20.29 36.34
CA THR A 177 -15.55 18.92 36.78
C THR A 177 -15.06 17.92 35.72
N PRO A 178 -14.49 16.76 36.12
CA PRO A 178 -14.22 15.69 35.17
C PRO A 178 -15.53 15.17 34.56
N HIS A 179 -15.59 15.10 33.24
CA HIS A 179 -16.80 14.72 32.54
C HIS A 179 -16.95 13.18 32.41
N ASP A 180 -18.17 12.66 32.54
CA ASP A 180 -18.51 11.22 32.49
C ASP A 180 -19.21 10.78 31.19
N GLY A 181 -19.08 11.57 30.12
CA GLY A 181 -19.72 11.35 28.83
C GLY A 181 -19.17 10.18 27.99
N ILE A 182 -19.63 10.10 26.74
CA ILE A 182 -19.21 9.06 25.80
C ILE A 182 -17.82 9.42 25.26
N PRO A 183 -16.79 8.56 25.44
CA PRO A 183 -15.47 8.80 24.87
C PRO A 183 -15.54 8.99 23.34
N CYS A 184 -14.88 10.03 22.84
CA CYS A 184 -14.84 10.34 21.41
C CYS A 184 -13.38 10.35 20.93
N GLN A 185 -12.79 9.15 20.82
CA GLN A 185 -11.37 8.96 20.47
C GLN A 185 -10.36 9.52 21.50
N THR A 186 -10.84 10.11 22.59
CA THR A 186 -10.09 10.70 23.71
C THR A 186 -10.56 10.13 25.05
N SER A 187 -9.77 10.31 26.11
CA SER A 187 -10.09 9.82 27.46
C SER A 187 -10.71 10.91 28.34
N LEU A 188 -11.95 10.73 28.77
CA LEU A 188 -12.68 11.72 29.58
C LEU A 188 -12.39 11.55 31.08
N THR A 189 -11.15 11.77 31.51
CA THR A 189 -10.76 11.64 32.94
C THR A 189 -10.41 12.97 33.61
N SER A 190 -10.38 14.05 32.86
CA SER A 190 -9.92 15.38 33.25
C SER A 190 -11.06 16.40 33.30
N PRO A 191 -10.90 17.51 34.06
CA PRO A 191 -11.76 18.67 34.01
C PRO A 191 -12.04 19.15 32.58
N ALA A 192 -13.30 19.44 32.26
CA ALA A 192 -13.71 19.72 30.89
C ALA A 192 -14.71 20.87 30.81
N VAL A 193 -14.71 21.61 29.70
CA VAL A 193 -15.69 22.68 29.43
C VAL A 193 -16.25 22.59 28.01
N TRP A 194 -17.50 23.01 27.87
CA TRP A 194 -18.30 22.85 26.66
C TRP A 194 -18.45 24.15 25.86
N TYR A 195 -18.46 24.02 24.54
CA TYR A 195 -18.87 25.05 23.60
C TYR A 195 -19.88 24.49 22.60
N VAL A 196 -20.70 25.35 22.01
CA VAL A 196 -21.76 24.95 21.09
C VAL A 196 -21.81 25.86 19.87
N ALA A 197 -21.98 25.27 18.68
CA ALA A 197 -22.13 25.98 17.42
C ALA A 197 -23.33 25.43 16.63
N THR A 198 -24.01 26.31 15.89
CA THR A 198 -25.20 25.97 15.08
C THR A 198 -25.13 26.51 13.65
N ASP A 199 -24.08 27.27 13.34
CA ASP A 199 -23.84 27.96 12.07
C ASP A 199 -22.75 27.29 11.21
N LEU A 200 -22.34 26.08 11.59
CA LEU A 200 -21.27 25.36 10.91
C LEU A 200 -21.76 24.70 9.61
N VAL A 201 -20.95 24.82 8.56
CA VAL A 201 -21.17 24.17 7.27
C VAL A 201 -19.84 23.89 6.58
N GLY A 202 -19.77 22.77 5.86
CA GLY A 202 -18.57 22.39 5.12
C GLY A 202 -17.49 21.82 6.05
N ASN A 203 -16.25 21.90 5.63
CA ASN A 203 -15.14 21.38 6.41
C ASN A 203 -14.83 22.33 7.58
N VAL A 204 -14.92 21.81 8.80
CA VAL A 204 -14.66 22.55 10.05
C VAL A 204 -13.36 22.03 10.66
N VAL A 205 -12.51 22.96 11.05
CA VAL A 205 -11.32 22.73 11.87
C VAL A 205 -11.49 23.44 13.20
N ALA A 206 -11.45 22.69 14.29
CA ALA A 206 -11.40 23.26 15.63
C ALA A 206 -10.04 22.95 16.26
N THR A 207 -9.41 23.93 16.89
CA THR A 207 -8.05 23.79 17.40
C THR A 207 -7.83 24.53 18.72
N THR A 208 -7.00 23.93 19.58
CA THR A 208 -6.41 24.59 20.76
C THR A 208 -4.95 24.99 20.56
N CYS A 209 -4.40 24.79 19.35
CA CYS A 209 -3.03 25.14 19.00
C CYS A 209 -2.87 26.65 18.70
N PRO A 210 -1.66 27.23 18.86
CA PRO A 210 -0.41 26.58 19.26
C PRO A 210 -0.10 26.63 20.77
N ASP A 211 -0.84 27.42 21.56
CA ASP A 211 -0.42 27.86 22.90
C ASP A 211 -1.31 27.36 24.06
N PRO A 212 -1.57 26.04 24.24
CA PRO A 212 -2.27 25.61 25.44
C PRO A 212 -1.30 25.64 26.64
N ALA A 213 -1.80 26.01 27.82
CA ALA A 213 -1.02 25.96 29.05
C ALA A 213 -0.82 24.53 29.59
N TYR A 214 -1.41 23.52 28.94
CA TYR A 214 -1.41 22.12 29.35
C TYR A 214 -1.66 21.20 28.14
N ASP A 215 -1.57 19.88 28.37
CA ASP A 215 -1.86 18.85 27.37
C ASP A 215 -3.37 18.72 27.15
N THR A 216 -3.87 19.32 26.06
CA THR A 216 -5.31 19.38 25.77
C THR A 216 -5.81 18.10 25.11
N GLN A 217 -7.10 17.84 25.25
CA GLN A 217 -7.87 16.93 24.42
C GLN A 217 -9.09 17.69 23.89
N LEU A 218 -9.41 17.52 22.62
CA LEU A 218 -10.56 18.15 21.97
C LEU A 218 -11.48 17.09 21.38
N SER A 219 -12.74 17.08 21.81
CA SER A 219 -13.76 16.15 21.35
C SER A 219 -14.94 16.89 20.76
N VAL A 220 -15.49 16.39 19.65
CA VAL A 220 -16.63 16.98 18.94
C VAL A 220 -17.77 16.01 18.91
N TYR A 221 -18.95 16.51 19.28
CA TYR A 221 -20.21 15.79 19.24
C TYR A 221 -21.23 16.56 18.41
N ARG A 222 -22.31 15.88 18.02
CA ARG A 222 -23.47 16.52 17.38
C ARG A 222 -24.77 16.16 18.09
N GLY A 223 -25.84 16.92 17.85
CA GLY A 223 -27.18 16.62 18.35
C GLY A 223 -27.58 17.49 19.53
N THR A 224 -28.05 16.89 20.62
CA THR A 224 -28.55 17.60 21.80
C THR A 224 -27.98 17.01 23.08
N CYS A 225 -27.82 17.81 24.14
CA CYS A 225 -27.40 17.29 25.45
C CYS A 225 -28.28 16.10 25.89
N GLY A 226 -27.65 15.00 26.31
CA GLY A 226 -28.30 13.72 26.61
C GLY A 226 -28.33 12.72 25.43
N THR A 227 -28.07 13.16 24.20
CA THR A 227 -27.87 12.28 23.04
C THR A 227 -26.83 12.91 22.11
N LEU A 228 -25.56 12.68 22.44
CA LEU A 228 -24.39 13.27 21.78
C LEU A 228 -23.58 12.20 21.04
N PRO A 229 -23.96 11.82 19.80
CA PRO A 229 -23.08 11.02 18.95
C PRO A 229 -21.73 11.69 18.74
N CYS A 230 -20.65 10.92 18.95
CA CYS A 230 -19.28 11.32 18.64
C CYS A 230 -19.13 11.60 17.14
N VAL A 231 -18.44 12.69 16.81
CA VAL A 231 -18.05 13.07 15.44
C VAL A 231 -16.57 12.76 15.23
N VAL A 232 -15.71 13.36 16.06
CA VAL A 232 -14.25 13.23 16.00
C VAL A 232 -13.64 13.69 17.31
N GLY A 233 -12.47 13.17 17.68
CA GLY A 233 -11.66 13.75 18.75
C GLY A 233 -10.17 13.58 18.52
N ASN A 234 -9.36 14.41 19.17
CA ASN A 234 -7.91 14.37 19.09
C ASN A 234 -7.25 14.71 20.43
N ASN A 235 -6.14 14.03 20.72
CA ASN A 235 -5.23 14.36 21.83
C ASN A 235 -4.15 15.34 21.35
N ASP A 236 -3.29 14.91 20.44
CA ASP A 236 -2.12 15.67 20.01
C ASP A 236 -2.18 15.98 18.52
N THR A 237 -1.88 17.22 18.15
CA THR A 237 -1.73 17.62 16.77
C THR A 237 -0.33 17.22 16.29
N PRO A 238 -0.21 16.36 15.26
CA PRO A 238 1.08 15.92 14.77
C PRO A 238 2.00 17.09 14.40
N GLY A 239 3.22 17.09 14.94
CA GLY A 239 4.23 18.10 14.64
C GLY A 239 4.08 19.45 15.35
N VAL A 240 3.01 19.67 16.13
CA VAL A 240 2.75 20.95 16.83
C VAL A 240 2.87 20.84 18.35
N GLY A 241 2.76 19.64 18.93
CA GLY A 241 2.95 19.40 20.36
C GLY A 241 1.66 18.94 21.05
N THR A 242 1.49 19.31 22.33
CA THR A 242 0.40 18.85 23.22
C THR A 242 -0.91 19.62 23.07
N CYS A 243 -1.12 20.22 21.89
CA CYS A 243 -2.34 20.94 21.54
C CYS A 243 -3.17 20.09 20.59
N SER A 244 -4.49 20.24 20.60
CA SER A 244 -5.40 19.35 19.88
C SER A 244 -6.08 20.07 18.73
N THR A 245 -6.07 19.44 17.56
CA THR A 245 -6.78 19.92 16.36
C THR A 245 -7.64 18.79 15.82
N VAL A 246 -8.89 19.09 15.53
CA VAL A 246 -9.85 18.16 14.92
C VAL A 246 -10.40 18.74 13.62
N GLN A 247 -10.70 17.88 12.67
CA GLN A 247 -11.28 18.25 11.38
C GLN A 247 -12.47 17.33 11.07
N PHE A 248 -13.59 17.90 10.63
CA PHE A 248 -14.80 17.15 10.27
C PHE A 248 -15.68 17.94 9.29
N ASP A 249 -16.57 17.27 8.55
CA ASP A 249 -17.51 17.92 7.66
C ASP A 249 -18.86 18.18 8.35
N ALA A 250 -19.13 19.45 8.62
CA ALA A 250 -20.37 19.92 9.22
C ALA A 250 -21.52 20.01 8.22
N GLN A 251 -22.70 19.55 8.65
CA GLN A 251 -23.93 19.62 7.85
C GLN A 251 -24.73 20.89 8.20
N PRO A 252 -25.35 21.56 7.22
CA PRO A 252 -26.15 22.75 7.48
C PRO A 252 -27.31 22.48 8.45
N GLY A 253 -27.44 23.30 9.50
CA GLY A 253 -28.55 23.25 10.45
C GLY A 253 -28.39 22.23 11.58
N GLU A 254 -27.27 21.51 11.63
CA GLU A 254 -26.92 20.64 12.76
C GLU A 254 -26.28 21.44 13.90
N THR A 255 -26.48 20.98 15.14
CA THR A 255 -25.82 21.54 16.33
C THR A 255 -24.61 20.69 16.69
N TYR A 256 -23.46 21.35 16.84
CA TYR A 256 -22.19 20.73 17.22
C TYR A 256 -21.75 21.22 18.59
N PHE A 257 -21.23 20.30 19.40
CA PHE A 257 -20.67 20.59 20.71
C PHE A 257 -19.18 20.27 20.71
N PHE A 258 -18.38 21.20 21.22
CA PHE A 258 -16.94 21.04 21.43
C PHE A 258 -16.69 20.86 22.92
N LEU A 259 -15.96 19.82 23.27
CA LEU A 259 -15.51 19.56 24.63
C LEU A 259 -14.00 19.72 24.69
N VAL A 260 -13.53 20.72 25.43
CA VAL A 260 -12.10 20.94 25.69
C VAL A 260 -11.76 20.39 27.05
N HIS A 261 -10.81 19.46 27.11
CA HIS A 261 -10.35 18.79 28.33
C HIS A 261 -8.85 18.53 28.26
N GLY A 262 -8.29 17.66 29.10
CA GLY A 262 -6.86 17.34 29.09
C GLY A 262 -6.52 15.85 29.29
N VAL A 263 -5.24 15.52 29.24
CA VAL A 263 -4.77 14.15 29.56
C VAL A 263 -4.75 13.92 31.07
N GLY A 264 -5.31 12.79 31.53
CA GLY A 264 -5.29 12.41 32.94
C GLY A 264 -6.10 13.39 33.80
N SER A 265 -5.43 14.20 34.62
CA SER A 265 -6.03 15.27 35.43
C SER A 265 -5.51 16.67 35.04
N ALA A 266 -4.88 16.80 33.87
CA ALA A 266 -4.37 18.08 33.40
C ALA A 266 -5.51 19.06 33.14
N SER A 267 -5.33 20.30 33.58
CA SER A 267 -6.25 21.42 33.37
C SER A 267 -5.48 22.72 33.30
N GLY A 268 -6.06 23.76 32.70
CA GLY A 268 -5.38 25.04 32.52
C GLY A 268 -6.14 25.96 31.57
N SER A 269 -5.48 27.04 31.15
CA SER A 269 -6.01 27.96 30.13
C SER A 269 -5.74 27.46 28.72
N PHE A 270 -6.63 27.77 27.79
CA PHE A 270 -6.53 27.46 26.37
C PHE A 270 -7.20 28.55 25.53
N SER A 271 -6.96 28.54 24.23
CA SER A 271 -7.73 29.31 23.24
C SER A 271 -8.34 28.34 22.24
N LEU A 272 -9.67 28.35 22.07
CA LEU A 272 -10.38 27.48 21.13
C LEU A 272 -10.71 28.28 19.87
N GLY A 273 -10.07 27.95 18.76
CA GLY A 273 -10.39 28.47 17.42
C GLY A 273 -11.30 27.52 16.66
N VAL A 274 -12.33 28.04 15.99
CA VAL A 274 -13.20 27.27 15.07
C VAL A 274 -13.17 27.94 13.71
N HIS A 275 -12.67 27.24 12.70
CA HIS A 275 -12.59 27.71 11.32
C HIS A 275 -13.41 26.79 10.42
N CYS A 276 -14.16 27.35 9.49
CA CYS A 276 -14.89 26.56 8.50
C CYS A 276 -14.57 27.04 7.10
N THR A 277 -14.50 26.08 6.19
CA THR A 277 -14.31 26.30 4.77
C THR A 277 -15.24 25.39 3.99
N THR A 278 -15.81 25.93 2.92
CA THR A 278 -16.57 25.17 1.94
C THR A 278 -15.68 24.55 0.88
N CYS A 279 -14.41 24.93 0.83
CA CYS A 279 -13.39 24.36 -0.04
C CYS A 279 -12.84 23.06 0.57
N PRO A 280 -13.20 21.86 0.06
CA PRO A 280 -12.69 20.60 0.58
C PRO A 280 -11.17 20.51 0.44
N ALA A 281 -10.51 19.92 1.43
CA ALA A 281 -9.06 19.71 1.38
C ALA A 281 -8.69 18.59 0.38
N PRO A 282 -7.51 18.68 -0.26
CA PRO A 282 -7.00 17.59 -1.08
C PRO A 282 -6.70 16.34 -0.23
N THR A 283 -7.01 15.17 -0.76
CA THR A 283 -6.82 13.86 -0.11
C THR A 283 -5.78 13.03 -0.83
N ASP A 284 -5.38 11.89 -0.25
CA ASP A 284 -4.47 10.92 -0.88
C ASP A 284 -3.15 11.53 -1.39
N LEU A 285 -2.60 12.48 -0.64
CA LEU A 285 -1.33 13.12 -0.96
C LEU A 285 -0.19 12.08 -0.89
N ASP A 286 0.42 11.81 -2.04
CA ASP A 286 1.52 10.87 -2.23
C ASP A 286 2.71 11.57 -2.89
N ILE A 287 3.93 11.20 -2.47
CA ILE A 287 5.17 11.80 -2.96
C ILE A 287 6.14 10.69 -3.35
N THR A 288 6.50 10.64 -4.63
CA THR A 288 7.52 9.73 -5.16
C THR A 288 8.79 10.50 -5.51
N THR A 289 9.95 10.10 -5.00
CA THR A 289 11.22 10.80 -5.23
C THR A 289 12.10 10.13 -6.30
N THR A 290 12.83 10.94 -7.07
CA THR A 290 13.80 10.48 -8.09
C THR A 290 15.05 11.37 -8.07
N GLY A 291 16.05 10.99 -7.27
CA GLY A 291 17.27 11.78 -7.08
C GLY A 291 16.94 13.20 -6.57
N THR A 292 17.21 14.21 -7.41
CA THR A 292 16.94 15.64 -7.16
C THR A 292 15.52 16.12 -7.47
N GLN A 293 14.58 15.19 -7.69
CA GLN A 293 13.19 15.50 -8.03
C GLN A 293 12.20 14.78 -7.12
N ALA A 294 10.99 15.33 -7.00
CA ALA A 294 9.85 14.70 -6.34
C ALA A 294 8.59 14.89 -7.19
N VAL A 295 7.82 13.82 -7.40
CA VAL A 295 6.51 13.86 -8.06
C VAL A 295 5.45 13.80 -6.97
N VAL A 296 4.63 14.84 -6.91
CA VAL A 296 3.57 15.03 -5.92
C VAL A 296 2.23 14.74 -6.60
N GLN A 297 1.51 13.76 -6.07
CA GLN A 297 0.20 13.33 -6.53
C GLN A 297 -0.81 13.51 -5.40
N TRP A 298 -2.04 13.91 -5.71
CA TRP A 298 -3.15 13.94 -4.75
C TRP A 298 -4.49 13.74 -5.47
N THR A 299 -5.55 13.57 -4.70
CA THR A 299 -6.94 13.57 -5.16
C THR A 299 -7.56 14.93 -4.82
N THR A 300 -8.18 15.58 -5.80
CA THR A 300 -8.89 16.86 -5.60
C THR A 300 -10.39 16.70 -5.79
N ALA A 301 -11.17 17.28 -4.88
CA ALA A 301 -12.61 17.49 -5.04
C ALA A 301 -12.92 18.84 -5.74
N ASN A 302 -11.90 19.67 -6.00
CA ASN A 302 -12.00 21.01 -6.57
C ASN A 302 -11.31 21.09 -7.94
N PRO A 303 -11.93 20.58 -9.01
CA PRO A 303 -11.28 20.38 -10.31
C PRO A 303 -10.91 21.68 -11.05
N THR A 304 -11.23 22.85 -10.49
CA THR A 304 -10.90 24.17 -11.07
C THR A 304 -10.22 25.10 -10.07
N ALA A 305 -9.98 24.65 -8.84
CA ALA A 305 -9.29 25.44 -7.84
C ALA A 305 -7.81 25.61 -8.22
N GLN A 306 -7.21 26.70 -7.74
CA GLN A 306 -5.77 26.86 -7.77
C GLN A 306 -5.19 26.01 -6.64
N PHE A 307 -4.17 25.19 -6.90
CA PHE A 307 -3.41 24.53 -5.85
C PHE A 307 -2.15 25.32 -5.51
N ILE A 308 -1.74 25.23 -4.24
CA ILE A 308 -0.51 25.82 -3.72
C ILE A 308 0.22 24.73 -2.96
N ILE A 309 1.41 24.40 -3.46
CA ILE A 309 2.37 23.53 -2.80
C ILE A 309 3.46 24.42 -2.21
N GLU A 310 3.73 24.26 -0.92
CA GLU A 310 4.88 24.86 -0.24
C GLU A 310 5.82 23.77 0.25
N TYR A 311 7.09 23.81 -0.14
CA TYR A 311 8.07 22.79 0.26
C TYR A 311 9.40 23.41 0.69
N GLY A 312 10.12 22.71 1.56
CA GLY A 312 11.43 23.14 2.07
C GLY A 312 12.12 22.02 2.84
N PRO A 313 13.40 22.20 3.23
CA PRO A 313 14.08 21.24 4.09
C PRO A 313 13.23 20.91 5.33
N SER A 314 13.26 19.66 5.78
CA SER A 314 12.42 19.19 6.88
C SER A 314 12.58 20.08 8.12
N GLY A 315 11.46 20.48 8.73
CA GLY A 315 11.42 21.41 9.85
C GLY A 315 11.41 22.90 9.48
N PHE A 316 11.28 23.26 8.20
CA PHE A 316 11.11 24.66 7.81
C PHE A 316 9.82 25.26 8.39
N THR A 317 9.81 26.57 8.63
CA THR A 317 8.63 27.29 9.10
C THR A 317 7.66 27.52 7.94
N PRO A 318 6.37 27.15 8.04
CA PRO A 318 5.36 27.47 7.02
C PRO A 318 5.37 28.96 6.68
N GLY A 319 5.28 29.29 5.39
CA GLY A 319 5.43 30.64 4.82
C GLY A 319 6.86 31.02 4.42
N THR A 320 7.88 30.22 4.76
CA THR A 320 9.29 30.45 4.35
C THR A 320 9.80 29.48 3.28
N GLY A 321 8.99 28.48 2.93
CA GLY A 321 9.31 27.47 1.93
C GLY A 321 9.26 28.02 0.50
N THR A 322 9.65 27.19 -0.44
CA THR A 322 9.47 27.46 -1.88
C THR A 322 8.05 27.09 -2.27
N THR A 323 7.38 27.96 -3.02
CA THR A 323 6.00 27.75 -3.45
C THR A 323 5.90 27.40 -4.94
N ILE A 324 5.04 26.42 -5.24
CA ILE A 324 4.58 26.11 -6.59
C ILE A 324 3.07 26.30 -6.59
N THR A 325 2.57 27.04 -7.58
CA THR A 325 1.14 27.30 -7.74
C THR A 325 0.72 26.90 -9.15
N GLY A 326 -0.45 26.29 -9.29
CA GLY A 326 -1.02 25.91 -10.58
C GLY A 326 -2.51 25.64 -10.47
N GLN A 327 -3.15 25.29 -11.58
CA GLN A 327 -4.58 24.99 -11.59
C GLN A 327 -4.84 23.49 -11.62
N ASN A 328 -5.75 23.02 -10.75
CA ASN A 328 -6.20 21.64 -10.77
C ASN A 328 -6.81 21.27 -12.14
N GLY A 329 -6.48 20.07 -12.62
CA GLY A 329 -6.89 19.57 -13.93
C GLY A 329 -6.13 20.16 -15.12
N VAL A 330 -5.20 21.10 -14.88
CA VAL A 330 -4.37 21.72 -15.93
C VAL A 330 -2.88 21.49 -15.64
N ASP A 331 -2.40 21.96 -14.50
CA ASP A 331 -0.98 21.91 -14.11
C ASP A 331 -0.67 20.74 -13.14
N GLY A 332 -1.70 19.99 -12.75
CA GLY A 332 -1.63 18.86 -11.85
C GLY A 332 -3.02 18.52 -11.26
N PRO A 333 -3.11 17.53 -10.36
CA PRO A 333 -2.07 16.51 -10.08
C PRO A 333 -1.83 15.57 -11.29
N PRO A 334 -0.59 15.05 -11.50
CA PRO A 334 0.63 15.22 -10.69
C PRO A 334 1.38 16.54 -10.93
N VAL A 335 2.21 16.95 -9.96
CA VAL A 335 3.17 18.06 -10.06
C VAL A 335 4.60 17.56 -9.80
N THR A 336 5.57 17.95 -10.63
CA THR A 336 6.99 17.62 -10.43
C THR A 336 7.75 18.79 -9.82
N ILE A 337 8.39 18.56 -8.67
CA ILE A 337 9.35 19.44 -8.02
C ILE A 337 10.75 19.06 -8.49
N SER A 338 11.52 20.02 -8.97
CA SER A 338 12.88 19.80 -9.48
C SER A 338 13.93 20.65 -8.77
N GLY A 339 15.20 20.24 -8.85
CA GLY A 339 16.32 21.01 -8.31
C GLY A 339 16.47 20.90 -6.80
N LEU A 340 15.98 19.80 -6.21
CA LEU A 340 16.18 19.48 -4.80
C LEU A 340 17.62 19.03 -4.56
N THR A 341 18.10 19.20 -3.32
CA THR A 341 19.40 18.65 -2.90
C THR A 341 19.26 17.17 -2.64
N GLU A 342 20.21 16.36 -3.08
CA GLU A 342 20.21 14.90 -2.88
C GLU A 342 20.36 14.52 -1.41
N GLU A 343 19.92 13.32 -1.04
CA GLU A 343 20.00 12.75 0.33
C GLU A 343 19.51 13.71 1.43
N THR A 344 18.56 14.56 1.09
CA THR A 344 18.06 15.62 1.97
C THR A 344 16.59 15.37 2.29
N ASP A 345 16.26 15.47 3.58
CA ASP A 345 14.89 15.42 4.09
C ASP A 345 14.16 16.74 3.80
N TYR A 346 12.97 16.64 3.23
CA TYR A 346 12.07 17.74 2.94
C TYR A 346 10.72 17.53 3.62
N ALA A 347 9.99 18.63 3.80
CA ALA A 347 8.57 18.63 4.15
C ALA A 347 7.79 19.42 3.08
N LEU A 348 6.53 19.05 2.90
CA LEU A 348 5.61 19.68 1.95
C LEU A 348 4.25 19.96 2.60
N TYR A 349 3.69 21.13 2.29
CA TYR A 349 2.32 21.52 2.57
C TYR A 349 1.57 21.74 1.26
N LEU A 350 0.29 21.36 1.22
CA LEU A 350 -0.58 21.50 0.05
C LEU A 350 -1.93 22.04 0.48
N TYR A 351 -2.43 23.07 -0.20
CA TYR A 351 -3.82 23.51 -0.07
C TYR A 351 -4.37 24.01 -1.41
N GLU A 352 -5.69 24.09 -1.49
CA GLU A 352 -6.41 24.53 -2.69
C GLU A 352 -7.16 25.82 -2.40
N GLN A 353 -7.12 26.78 -3.31
CA GLN A 353 -7.87 28.03 -3.27
C GLN A 353 -9.09 27.89 -4.17
N CYS A 354 -10.26 27.81 -3.55
CA CYS A 354 -11.55 27.87 -4.21
C CYS A 354 -11.97 29.33 -4.45
N ALA A 355 -13.16 29.53 -5.01
CA ALA A 355 -13.62 30.86 -5.43
C ALA A 355 -13.78 31.87 -4.27
N THR A 356 -14.14 31.40 -3.08
CA THR A 356 -14.52 32.25 -1.93
C THR A 356 -13.64 32.05 -0.71
N ASP A 357 -12.95 30.92 -0.62
CA ASP A 357 -12.19 30.47 0.53
C ASP A 357 -11.08 29.50 0.11
N SER A 358 -10.18 29.20 1.05
CA SER A 358 -9.13 28.20 0.87
C SER A 358 -9.49 26.93 1.61
N SER A 359 -9.06 25.79 1.08
CA SER A 359 -9.08 24.55 1.82
C SER A 359 -8.14 24.65 3.02
N TYR A 360 -8.32 23.72 3.95
CA TYR A 360 -7.30 23.50 4.97
C TYR A 360 -5.98 23.05 4.34
N VAL A 361 -4.87 23.33 5.03
CA VAL A 361 -3.53 22.94 4.61
C VAL A 361 -3.27 21.49 4.95
N SER A 362 -3.11 20.65 3.93
CA SER A 362 -2.64 19.27 4.05
C SER A 362 -1.12 19.25 4.28
N GLY A 363 -0.67 18.46 5.25
CA GLY A 363 0.75 18.35 5.63
C GLY A 363 1.04 18.81 7.08
N PRO A 364 2.32 18.78 7.50
CA PRO A 364 3.49 18.50 6.67
C PRO A 364 3.57 17.03 6.25
N THR A 365 3.78 16.79 4.96
CA THR A 365 4.14 15.47 4.42
C THR A 365 5.64 15.42 4.22
N ALA A 366 6.31 14.54 4.96
CA ALA A 366 7.76 14.36 4.87
C ALA A 366 8.15 13.47 3.70
N PHE A 367 9.26 13.77 3.04
CA PHE A 367 9.88 12.92 2.02
C PHE A 367 11.40 13.13 1.98
N THR A 368 12.14 12.11 1.54
CA THR A 368 13.60 12.17 1.42
C THR A 368 14.00 11.98 -0.03
N THR A 369 14.79 12.92 -0.54
CA THR A 369 15.41 12.82 -1.87
C THR A 369 16.45 11.71 -1.88
N LEU A 370 16.57 10.99 -2.99
CA LEU A 370 17.54 9.91 -3.12
C LEU A 370 18.92 10.47 -3.47
N GLY A 371 19.97 9.70 -3.18
CA GLY A 371 21.33 10.00 -3.64
C GLY A 371 21.45 10.03 -5.17
N PRO A 372 22.59 10.49 -5.71
CA PRO A 372 22.81 10.57 -7.15
C PRO A 372 22.71 9.17 -7.74
N MET A 373 21.63 8.93 -8.47
CA MET A 373 21.48 7.70 -9.22
C MET A 373 22.60 7.67 -10.28
N PRO A 374 23.41 6.60 -10.33
CA PRO A 374 24.47 6.53 -11.32
C PRO A 374 23.85 6.51 -12.73
N PRO A 375 24.50 7.10 -13.75
CA PRO A 375 23.94 7.20 -15.11
C PRO A 375 23.44 5.86 -15.65
N ASN A 376 24.12 4.76 -15.30
CA ASN A 376 23.77 3.41 -15.71
C ASN A 376 22.64 2.74 -14.92
N ALA A 377 22.00 3.40 -13.97
CA ALA A 377 20.77 2.85 -13.39
C ALA A 377 19.62 2.77 -14.41
N ILE A 378 19.72 3.52 -15.52
CA ILE A 378 18.83 3.42 -16.68
C ILE A 378 19.60 2.95 -17.92
N CYS A 379 18.92 2.22 -18.80
CA CYS A 379 19.53 1.70 -20.03
C CYS A 379 20.14 2.81 -20.91
N ALA A 380 19.49 3.98 -20.98
CA ALA A 380 19.98 5.11 -21.79
C ALA A 380 21.33 5.67 -21.31
N GLY A 381 21.71 5.43 -20.05
CA GLY A 381 23.00 5.82 -19.49
C GLY A 381 23.95 4.65 -19.25
N ALA A 382 23.75 3.51 -19.94
CA ALA A 382 24.61 2.34 -19.83
C ALA A 382 26.09 2.71 -20.00
N LEU A 383 26.93 2.24 -19.08
CA LEU A 383 28.37 2.55 -19.08
C LEU A 383 29.15 1.56 -19.97
N PRO A 384 30.19 2.00 -20.68
CA PRO A 384 30.95 1.11 -21.55
C PRO A 384 31.76 0.08 -20.76
N ILE A 385 31.82 -1.16 -21.25
CA ILE A 385 32.75 -2.22 -20.81
C ILE A 385 33.52 -2.76 -22.01
N THR A 386 34.79 -3.13 -21.82
CA THR A 386 35.64 -3.69 -22.89
C THR A 386 36.31 -4.98 -22.45
N CYS A 387 36.70 -5.81 -23.42
CA CYS A 387 37.46 -7.04 -23.19
C CYS A 387 38.69 -6.79 -22.28
N GLY A 388 38.86 -7.61 -21.25
CA GLY A 388 39.95 -7.52 -20.28
C GLY A 388 39.66 -6.62 -19.07
N ASN A 389 38.54 -5.88 -19.06
CA ASN A 389 38.19 -5.02 -17.94
C ASN A 389 37.36 -5.75 -16.88
N THR A 390 37.50 -5.25 -15.66
CA THR A 390 36.67 -5.61 -14.51
C THR A 390 36.11 -4.34 -13.88
N ILE A 391 34.81 -4.32 -13.59
CA ILE A 391 34.09 -3.20 -12.99
C ILE A 391 33.52 -3.66 -11.64
N THR A 392 33.66 -2.84 -10.60
CA THR A 392 32.98 -3.04 -9.31
C THR A 392 31.93 -1.94 -9.12
N ALA A 393 30.71 -2.33 -8.76
CA ALA A 393 29.59 -1.44 -8.53
C ALA A 393 28.52 -2.08 -7.63
N SER A 394 27.44 -1.35 -7.32
CA SER A 394 26.37 -1.79 -6.44
C SER A 394 25.00 -1.73 -7.10
N THR A 395 24.29 -2.85 -7.21
CA THR A 395 22.90 -2.85 -7.70
C THR A 395 21.92 -2.16 -6.75
N ALA A 396 22.32 -1.89 -5.50
CA ALA A 396 21.55 -1.08 -4.55
C ALA A 396 21.26 0.35 -5.06
N THR A 397 22.15 0.88 -5.92
CA THR A 397 22.02 2.19 -6.57
C THR A 397 21.30 2.15 -7.92
N GLY A 398 20.91 0.95 -8.38
CA GLY A 398 20.21 0.76 -9.66
C GLY A 398 18.71 1.05 -9.60
N LEU A 399 18.02 0.84 -10.72
CA LEU A 399 16.56 0.86 -10.78
C LEU A 399 16.02 -0.49 -11.21
N PHE A 400 14.82 -0.82 -10.73
CA PHE A 400 14.04 -1.91 -11.29
C PHE A 400 13.30 -1.41 -12.52
N THR A 401 13.62 -1.97 -13.68
CA THR A 401 12.88 -1.75 -14.92
C THR A 401 12.51 -3.12 -15.49
N SER A 402 11.22 -3.40 -15.64
CA SER A 402 10.77 -4.64 -16.27
C SER A 402 11.24 -4.72 -17.72
N GLY A 403 11.64 -5.90 -18.18
CA GLY A 403 12.07 -6.15 -19.55
C GLY A 403 11.88 -7.61 -19.96
N PRO A 404 12.18 -7.96 -21.22
CA PRO A 404 12.08 -9.34 -21.68
C PRO A 404 13.05 -10.24 -20.90
N ALA A 405 12.59 -11.44 -20.54
CA ALA A 405 13.42 -12.42 -19.87
C ALA A 405 14.44 -13.04 -20.84
N CYS A 406 15.65 -13.28 -20.35
CA CYS A 406 16.71 -13.97 -21.08
C CYS A 406 16.96 -15.36 -20.48
N GLY A 407 16.20 -16.37 -20.93
CA GLY A 407 16.23 -17.70 -20.32
C GLY A 407 15.90 -17.63 -18.82
N PRO A 408 16.74 -18.21 -17.92
CA PRO A 408 16.52 -18.16 -16.47
C PRO A 408 16.74 -16.76 -15.86
N ALA A 409 17.34 -15.82 -16.59
CA ALA A 409 17.58 -14.45 -16.12
C ALA A 409 16.36 -13.54 -16.36
N ASN A 410 15.23 -13.84 -15.70
CA ASN A 410 14.10 -12.92 -15.61
C ASN A 410 14.42 -11.74 -14.67
N ILE A 411 14.02 -10.53 -15.06
CA ILE A 411 14.32 -9.30 -14.31
C ILE A 411 13.28 -9.11 -13.21
N THR A 412 13.70 -9.25 -11.96
CA THR A 412 12.82 -9.09 -10.78
C THR A 412 13.33 -8.11 -9.73
N SER A 413 14.57 -7.62 -9.88
CA SER A 413 15.24 -6.72 -8.94
C SER A 413 15.86 -5.50 -9.64
N LYS A 414 16.37 -4.54 -8.86
CA LYS A 414 17.15 -3.42 -9.39
C LYS A 414 18.42 -3.90 -10.10
N GLY A 415 18.85 -3.16 -11.11
CA GLY A 415 20.09 -3.46 -11.81
C GLY A 415 20.80 -2.24 -12.37
N LEU A 416 22.04 -2.48 -12.82
CA LEU A 416 22.87 -1.49 -13.52
C LEU A 416 23.18 -1.96 -14.94
N TRP A 417 23.17 -1.00 -15.87
CA TRP A 417 23.34 -1.21 -17.30
C TRP A 417 24.76 -0.94 -17.79
N TYR A 418 25.26 -1.79 -18.67
CA TYR A 418 26.54 -1.62 -19.35
C TYR A 418 26.37 -1.84 -20.84
N THR A 419 27.32 -1.39 -21.65
CA THR A 419 27.25 -1.54 -23.10
C THR A 419 28.62 -1.79 -23.71
N PHE A 420 28.64 -2.49 -24.85
CA PHE A 420 29.83 -2.67 -25.66
C PHE A 420 29.43 -2.97 -27.11
N THR A 421 30.33 -2.72 -28.06
CA THR A 421 30.12 -3.05 -29.48
C THR A 421 30.83 -4.36 -29.82
N GLY A 422 30.11 -5.29 -30.46
CA GLY A 422 30.61 -6.61 -30.85
C GLY A 422 31.74 -6.55 -31.88
N THR A 423 32.68 -7.47 -31.77
CA THR A 423 33.90 -7.54 -32.59
C THR A 423 33.97 -8.80 -33.45
N GLY A 424 32.95 -9.68 -33.41
CA GLY A 424 33.02 -11.00 -34.04
C GLY A 424 33.62 -12.07 -33.13
N GLU A 425 34.15 -11.67 -31.97
CA GLU A 425 34.72 -12.57 -30.97
C GLU A 425 33.63 -13.15 -30.06
N GLU A 426 33.97 -14.25 -29.39
CA GLU A 426 33.18 -14.79 -28.29
C GLU A 426 33.46 -13.96 -27.03
N VAL A 427 32.38 -13.45 -26.42
CA VAL A 427 32.45 -12.66 -25.20
C VAL A 427 31.99 -13.51 -24.02
N THR A 428 32.76 -13.45 -22.93
CA THR A 428 32.38 -13.94 -21.61
C THR A 428 32.15 -12.77 -20.68
N LEU A 429 30.95 -12.67 -20.10
CA LEU A 429 30.64 -11.74 -19.00
C LEU A 429 30.41 -12.55 -17.72
N SER A 430 31.05 -12.18 -16.63
CA SER A 430 31.05 -12.96 -15.38
C SER A 430 30.93 -12.09 -14.15
N THR A 431 30.07 -12.50 -13.22
CA THR A 431 29.99 -11.98 -11.85
C THR A 431 30.55 -12.94 -10.80
N CYS A 432 31.20 -14.02 -11.23
CA CYS A 432 31.68 -15.09 -10.36
C CYS A 432 32.71 -14.65 -9.33
N ASP A 433 33.52 -13.64 -9.65
CA ASP A 433 34.64 -13.20 -8.83
C ASP A 433 34.30 -11.90 -8.10
N GLY A 434 33.92 -11.96 -6.82
CA GLY A 434 33.72 -10.76 -6.00
C GLY A 434 32.29 -10.23 -5.91
N THR A 435 31.28 -11.07 -6.19
CA THR A 435 29.86 -10.72 -6.02
C THR A 435 29.26 -11.39 -4.79
N ALA A 436 28.67 -10.58 -3.91
CA ALA A 436 28.22 -10.99 -2.57
C ALA A 436 26.76 -11.49 -2.52
N TYR A 437 26.01 -11.37 -3.61
CA TYR A 437 24.60 -11.74 -3.69
C TYR A 437 24.33 -12.70 -4.86
N ASP A 438 23.11 -13.21 -4.91
CA ASP A 438 22.59 -14.07 -5.96
C ASP A 438 22.33 -13.26 -7.24
N SER A 439 23.26 -13.33 -8.19
CA SER A 439 23.38 -12.37 -9.29
C SER A 439 22.93 -12.96 -10.63
N LYS A 440 22.22 -12.16 -11.41
CA LYS A 440 21.78 -12.43 -12.78
C LYS A 440 22.49 -11.51 -13.78
N ILE A 441 22.85 -12.07 -14.94
CA ILE A 441 23.27 -11.29 -16.11
C ILE A 441 22.25 -11.49 -17.21
N SER A 442 21.74 -10.40 -17.77
CA SER A 442 20.92 -10.40 -18.99
C SER A 442 21.61 -9.55 -20.05
N VAL A 443 21.73 -10.07 -21.27
CA VAL A 443 22.35 -9.40 -22.41
C VAL A 443 21.34 -9.23 -23.52
N PHE A 444 21.26 -8.02 -24.06
CA PHE A 444 20.35 -7.62 -25.12
C PHE A 444 21.10 -6.99 -26.30
N THR A 445 20.44 -6.97 -27.45
CA THR A 445 20.72 -6.09 -28.59
C THR A 445 19.52 -5.18 -28.82
N GLY A 446 19.57 -4.34 -29.85
CA GLY A 446 18.49 -3.41 -30.17
C GLY A 446 18.58 -2.12 -29.35
N SER A 447 17.43 -1.49 -29.12
CA SER A 447 17.36 -0.21 -28.40
C SER A 447 16.81 -0.39 -26.99
N CYS A 448 17.07 0.57 -26.09
CA CYS A 448 16.53 0.53 -24.73
C CYS A 448 14.99 0.45 -24.65
N SER A 449 14.27 0.91 -25.67
CA SER A 449 12.81 0.83 -25.75
C SER A 449 12.29 -0.49 -26.34
N ALA A 450 13.16 -1.25 -26.99
CA ALA A 450 12.85 -2.55 -27.59
C ALA A 450 14.09 -3.47 -27.54
N PRO A 451 14.53 -3.88 -26.34
CA PRO A 451 15.68 -4.76 -26.20
C PRO A 451 15.33 -6.16 -26.70
N VAL A 452 16.22 -6.75 -27.49
CA VAL A 452 16.09 -8.12 -28.00
C VAL A 452 17.08 -8.99 -27.23
N CYS A 453 16.58 -10.01 -26.55
CA CYS A 453 17.43 -10.87 -25.75
C CYS A 453 18.47 -11.62 -26.62
N VAL A 454 19.70 -11.68 -26.13
CA VAL A 454 20.82 -12.44 -26.72
C VAL A 454 21.27 -13.57 -25.81
N ALA A 455 21.48 -13.29 -24.53
CA ALA A 455 21.96 -14.28 -23.57
C ALA A 455 21.51 -13.91 -22.16
N GLY A 456 21.38 -14.89 -21.28
CA GLY A 456 21.12 -14.63 -19.88
C GLY A 456 21.42 -15.83 -19.00
N ASN A 457 21.82 -15.55 -17.77
CA ASN A 457 22.12 -16.58 -16.77
C ASN A 457 21.73 -16.10 -15.36
N ASP A 458 21.41 -17.05 -14.49
CA ASP A 458 21.17 -16.87 -13.05
C ASP A 458 22.31 -17.56 -12.27
N ASP A 459 22.38 -18.89 -12.38
CA ASP A 459 23.38 -19.71 -11.71
C ASP A 459 24.33 -20.37 -12.70
N ALA A 460 25.53 -19.81 -12.86
CA ALA A 460 26.52 -20.40 -13.77
C ALA A 460 27.17 -21.64 -13.15
N PRO A 461 27.37 -22.73 -13.92
CA PRO A 461 28.10 -23.90 -13.47
C PRO A 461 29.49 -23.53 -12.93
N GLY A 462 29.79 -24.00 -11.71
CA GLY A 462 31.05 -23.73 -11.03
C GLY A 462 31.16 -22.36 -10.35
N CYS A 463 30.10 -21.53 -10.35
CA CYS A 463 30.07 -20.22 -9.70
C CYS A 463 29.11 -20.09 -8.50
N GLY A 464 28.45 -21.17 -8.10
CA GLY A 464 27.38 -21.09 -7.09
C GLY A 464 26.26 -20.19 -7.61
N THR A 465 25.80 -19.25 -6.78
CA THR A 465 24.70 -18.31 -7.08
C THR A 465 25.15 -17.09 -7.90
N ARG A 466 26.15 -17.25 -8.77
CA ARG A 466 26.68 -16.13 -9.58
C ARG A 466 26.58 -16.46 -11.04
N SER A 467 26.53 -15.40 -11.82
CA SER A 467 26.24 -15.49 -13.22
C SER A 467 27.48 -15.44 -14.10
N ARG A 468 27.41 -16.20 -15.20
CA ARG A 468 28.35 -16.12 -16.31
C ARG A 468 27.60 -16.43 -17.59
N VAL A 469 27.76 -15.58 -18.60
CA VAL A 469 27.24 -15.79 -19.96
C VAL A 469 28.40 -15.83 -20.94
N VAL A 470 28.28 -16.68 -21.96
CA VAL A 470 29.26 -16.83 -23.05
C VAL A 470 28.48 -16.87 -24.36
N PHE A 471 28.79 -15.98 -25.29
CA PHE A 471 28.08 -15.89 -26.58
C PHE A 471 28.95 -15.21 -27.65
N PRO A 472 28.76 -15.55 -28.94
CA PRO A 472 29.44 -14.90 -30.04
C PRO A 472 28.82 -13.53 -30.30
N THR A 473 29.67 -12.56 -30.64
CA THR A 473 29.22 -11.21 -30.97
C THR A 473 29.19 -10.99 -32.48
N LEU A 474 28.27 -10.18 -32.96
CA LEU A 474 28.26 -9.72 -34.36
C LEU A 474 29.07 -8.43 -34.47
N ILE A 475 29.95 -8.36 -35.48
CA ILE A 475 30.80 -7.18 -35.73
C ILE A 475 29.92 -5.93 -35.89
N GLY A 476 30.20 -4.89 -35.09
CA GLY A 476 29.53 -3.60 -35.17
C GLY A 476 28.12 -3.57 -34.57
N THR A 477 27.69 -4.64 -33.89
CA THR A 477 26.39 -4.67 -33.18
C THR A 477 26.58 -4.22 -31.74
N ASP A 478 25.76 -3.28 -31.28
CA ASP A 478 25.78 -2.84 -29.88
C ASP A 478 24.99 -3.80 -28.99
N TYR A 479 25.62 -4.15 -27.87
CA TYR A 479 25.05 -5.00 -26.84
C TYR A 479 24.82 -4.18 -25.56
N LEU A 480 23.72 -4.49 -24.88
CA LEU A 480 23.31 -3.93 -23.60
C LEU A 480 23.38 -5.05 -22.56
N VAL A 481 24.05 -4.82 -21.44
CA VAL A 481 24.25 -5.79 -20.37
C VAL A 481 23.59 -5.26 -19.11
N LEU A 482 22.65 -6.00 -18.55
CA LEU A 482 22.04 -5.71 -17.26
C LEU A 482 22.58 -6.68 -16.21
N VAL A 483 23.21 -6.14 -15.16
CA VAL A 483 23.55 -6.90 -13.95
C VAL A 483 22.49 -6.60 -12.89
N HIS A 484 21.80 -7.64 -12.43
CA HIS A 484 20.71 -7.59 -11.45
C HIS A 484 20.77 -8.81 -10.54
N GLY A 485 19.82 -9.00 -9.63
CA GLY A 485 19.79 -10.13 -8.70
C GLY A 485 18.52 -10.98 -8.74
N TYR A 486 18.60 -12.17 -8.15
CA TYR A 486 17.47 -13.06 -7.98
C TYR A 486 16.45 -12.47 -6.98
N ASN A 487 15.17 -12.42 -7.38
CA ASN A 487 14.06 -11.82 -6.63
C ASN A 487 14.31 -10.36 -6.22
N VAL A 488 14.75 -10.13 -4.99
CA VAL A 488 15.04 -8.80 -4.43
C VAL A 488 16.50 -8.67 -3.99
N ALA A 489 17.35 -9.64 -4.35
CA ALA A 489 18.76 -9.62 -4.01
C ALA A 489 19.45 -8.43 -4.70
N GLU A 490 20.17 -7.63 -3.93
CA GLU A 490 20.96 -6.49 -4.40
C GLU A 490 22.25 -6.36 -3.56
N GLY A 491 23.23 -5.63 -4.09
CA GLY A 491 24.47 -5.33 -3.37
C GLY A 491 25.66 -5.11 -4.29
N GLU A 492 26.86 -5.16 -3.70
CA GLU A 492 28.12 -5.06 -4.44
C GLU A 492 28.33 -6.27 -5.36
N PHE A 493 28.70 -5.99 -6.60
CA PHE A 493 29.13 -6.98 -7.59
C PHE A 493 30.42 -6.56 -8.27
N THR A 494 31.06 -7.55 -8.87
CA THR A 494 32.19 -7.34 -9.77
C THR A 494 31.88 -8.00 -11.11
N LEU A 495 31.80 -7.22 -12.18
CA LEU A 495 31.56 -7.67 -13.55
C LEU A 495 32.87 -7.68 -14.32
N SER A 496 33.29 -8.85 -14.80
CA SER A 496 34.43 -8.99 -15.70
C SER A 496 33.97 -9.33 -17.12
N MET A 497 34.69 -8.82 -18.12
CA MET A 497 34.51 -9.14 -19.53
C MET A 497 35.81 -9.71 -20.10
N SER A 498 35.76 -10.87 -20.73
CA SER A 498 36.87 -11.44 -21.51
C SER A 498 36.40 -11.84 -22.90
N CYS A 499 37.35 -11.86 -23.85
CA CYS A 499 37.06 -12.13 -25.25
C CYS A 499 38.04 -13.16 -25.79
N ALA A 500 37.54 -14.07 -26.63
CA ALA A 500 38.32 -15.09 -27.30
C ALA A 500 37.89 -15.18 -28.78
N PRO A 501 38.76 -15.67 -29.69
CA PRO A 501 38.36 -15.96 -31.05
C PRO A 501 37.10 -16.84 -31.04
N ALA A 502 36.08 -16.44 -31.80
CA ALA A 502 34.83 -17.20 -31.84
C ALA A 502 35.07 -18.64 -32.30
N CYS A 503 34.36 -19.57 -31.67
CA CYS A 503 34.34 -20.97 -32.07
C CYS A 503 33.88 -21.06 -33.54
N SER A 504 34.66 -21.74 -34.38
CA SER A 504 34.43 -21.80 -35.84
C SER A 504 34.73 -23.20 -36.40
N PRO A 505 33.92 -23.73 -37.33
CA PRO A 505 32.67 -23.13 -37.83
C PRO A 505 31.53 -23.19 -36.80
N LEU A 506 30.58 -22.27 -36.89
CA LEU A 506 29.35 -22.32 -36.08
C LEU A 506 28.59 -23.61 -36.40
N ALA A 507 27.94 -24.19 -35.40
CA ALA A 507 27.09 -25.34 -35.61
C ALA A 507 25.91 -24.98 -36.54
N GLU A 508 25.64 -25.81 -37.55
CA GLU A 508 24.45 -25.64 -38.39
C GLU A 508 23.19 -25.87 -37.54
N GLY A 509 22.17 -25.02 -37.75
CA GLY A 509 20.94 -25.08 -36.97
C GLY A 509 21.06 -24.57 -35.54
N ASP A 510 22.13 -23.86 -35.17
CA ASP A 510 22.26 -23.23 -33.83
C ASP A 510 21.06 -22.31 -33.49
N GLN A 511 20.43 -21.73 -34.51
CA GLN A 511 19.19 -20.98 -34.36
C GLN A 511 17.99 -21.75 -34.93
N CYS A 512 16.86 -21.64 -34.25
CA CYS A 512 15.59 -22.24 -34.70
C CYS A 512 15.19 -21.77 -36.11
N ALA A 513 15.48 -20.53 -36.47
CA ALA A 513 15.20 -19.98 -37.81
C ALA A 513 15.98 -20.70 -38.92
N ASP A 514 17.17 -21.21 -38.59
CA ASP A 514 18.09 -21.88 -39.51
C ASP A 514 18.06 -23.41 -39.35
N ALA A 515 16.96 -23.94 -38.79
CA ALA A 515 16.82 -25.37 -38.52
C ALA A 515 17.10 -26.24 -39.76
N VAL A 516 17.97 -27.22 -39.58
CA VAL A 516 18.43 -28.13 -40.64
C VAL A 516 17.29 -29.03 -41.10
N LEU A 517 17.02 -29.08 -42.41
CA LEU A 517 15.93 -29.88 -42.96
C LEU A 517 16.30 -31.38 -43.00
N LEU A 518 15.51 -32.19 -42.30
CA LEU A 518 15.57 -33.65 -42.35
C LEU A 518 14.49 -34.20 -43.30
N THR A 519 14.86 -35.17 -44.11
CA THR A 519 13.93 -35.88 -45.00
C THR A 519 13.34 -37.06 -44.24
N LEU A 520 12.01 -37.21 -44.28
CA LEU A 520 11.30 -38.36 -43.71
C LEU A 520 11.60 -39.63 -44.53
N GLN A 521 12.08 -40.69 -43.87
CA GLN A 521 12.48 -41.95 -44.50
C GLN A 521 11.55 -43.12 -44.13
N PRO A 522 11.48 -44.19 -44.93
CA PRO A 522 10.76 -45.41 -44.55
C PRO A 522 11.35 -46.07 -43.30
N LEU A 523 10.47 -46.60 -42.44
CA LEU A 523 10.85 -47.31 -41.22
C LEU A 523 11.88 -48.43 -41.48
N GLY A 524 12.98 -48.41 -40.74
CA GLY A 524 14.08 -49.37 -40.83
C GLY A 524 15.07 -49.14 -41.97
N THR A 525 14.92 -48.07 -42.75
CA THR A 525 15.80 -47.74 -43.89
C THR A 525 16.64 -46.48 -43.69
N CYS A 526 16.58 -45.91 -42.48
CA CYS A 526 17.15 -44.61 -42.18
C CYS A 526 18.65 -44.52 -42.48
N THR A 527 19.04 -43.59 -43.35
CA THR A 527 20.43 -43.12 -43.51
C THR A 527 20.60 -41.84 -42.70
N PRO A 528 21.30 -41.89 -41.54
CA PRO A 528 21.38 -40.75 -40.64
C PRO A 528 22.18 -39.58 -41.21
N THR A 529 21.78 -38.36 -40.84
CA THR A 529 22.53 -37.12 -41.07
C THR A 529 23.49 -36.90 -39.91
N THR A 530 24.76 -36.59 -40.19
CA THR A 530 25.75 -36.20 -39.17
C THR A 530 25.56 -34.72 -38.83
N ALA A 531 25.58 -34.40 -37.53
CA ALA A 531 25.50 -33.04 -37.01
C ALA A 531 26.37 -32.89 -35.76
N THR A 532 26.53 -31.66 -35.28
CA THR A 532 27.29 -31.38 -34.06
C THR A 532 26.69 -30.19 -33.32
N ASN A 533 26.82 -30.18 -32.00
CA ASN A 533 26.60 -28.99 -31.18
C ASN A 533 27.92 -28.40 -30.66
N VAL A 534 29.07 -28.83 -31.21
CA VAL A 534 30.35 -28.14 -31.01
C VAL A 534 30.25 -26.78 -31.69
N CYS A 535 30.64 -25.71 -30.98
CA CYS A 535 30.43 -24.33 -31.41
C CYS A 535 28.94 -23.94 -31.60
N ALA A 536 28.01 -24.64 -30.93
CA ALA A 536 26.66 -24.13 -30.69
C ALA A 536 26.64 -23.29 -29.41
N PHE A 537 25.68 -22.38 -29.30
CA PHE A 537 25.60 -21.41 -28.21
C PHE A 537 24.26 -21.46 -27.50
N VAL A 538 24.27 -21.06 -26.23
CA VAL A 538 23.05 -21.00 -25.42
C VAL A 538 22.14 -19.93 -26.01
N GLN A 539 21.01 -20.35 -26.58
CA GLN A 539 19.96 -19.45 -27.02
C GLN A 539 19.02 -19.13 -25.84
N PRO A 540 18.50 -17.89 -25.74
CA PRO A 540 17.64 -17.46 -24.65
C PRO A 540 16.19 -17.92 -24.84
N LEU A 541 15.99 -19.16 -25.27
CA LEU A 541 14.69 -19.78 -25.38
C LEU A 541 14.31 -20.39 -24.03
N ALA A 542 13.00 -20.45 -23.74
CA ALA A 542 12.51 -21.17 -22.57
C ALA A 542 13.06 -22.60 -22.58
N ASN A 543 13.54 -23.05 -21.42
CA ASN A 543 14.03 -24.40 -21.29
C ASN A 543 12.88 -25.40 -21.51
N PRO A 544 13.14 -26.53 -22.20
CA PRO A 544 12.14 -27.57 -22.41
C PRO A 544 11.58 -28.10 -21.09
N SER A 545 10.33 -28.56 -21.08
CA SER A 545 9.64 -28.92 -19.83
C SER A 545 10.33 -30.05 -19.04
N CYS A 546 11.05 -30.94 -19.73
CA CYS A 546 11.80 -32.01 -19.10
C CYS A 546 13.17 -31.60 -18.55
N ASN A 547 13.62 -30.37 -18.80
CA ASN A 547 14.90 -29.85 -18.32
C ASN A 547 14.88 -28.34 -17.97
N PRO A 548 14.00 -27.90 -17.05
CA PRO A 548 13.65 -26.49 -16.87
C PRO A 548 14.80 -25.60 -16.38
N PHE A 549 15.85 -26.16 -15.77
CA PHE A 549 16.90 -25.38 -15.08
C PHE A 549 18.32 -25.63 -15.59
N ALA A 550 18.51 -26.51 -16.59
CA ALA A 550 19.85 -26.79 -17.06
C ALA A 550 20.39 -25.73 -18.02
N PRO A 551 21.73 -25.59 -18.12
CA PRO A 551 22.34 -24.97 -19.29
C PRO A 551 22.05 -25.83 -20.52
N ILE A 552 21.54 -25.21 -21.58
CA ILE A 552 21.15 -25.89 -22.83
C ILE A 552 21.95 -25.28 -23.98
N VAL A 553 22.81 -26.10 -24.57
CA VAL A 553 23.48 -25.81 -25.85
C VAL A 553 22.87 -26.73 -26.90
N ASP A 554 22.13 -26.13 -27.82
CA ASP A 554 21.23 -26.83 -28.72
C ASP A 554 21.52 -26.58 -30.20
N VAL A 555 20.99 -27.47 -31.04
CA VAL A 555 20.84 -27.27 -32.47
C VAL A 555 19.46 -27.76 -32.91
N TRP A 556 18.95 -27.15 -33.98
CA TRP A 556 17.58 -27.29 -34.44
C TRP A 556 17.51 -28.01 -35.79
N PHE A 557 16.52 -28.89 -35.90
CA PHE A 557 16.17 -29.59 -37.13
C PHE A 557 14.69 -29.41 -37.44
N ARG A 558 14.30 -29.52 -38.71
CA ARG A 558 12.90 -29.49 -39.14
C ARG A 558 12.57 -30.64 -40.07
N PHE A 559 11.33 -31.13 -40.02
CA PHE A 559 10.82 -32.14 -40.96
C PHE A 559 9.31 -31.98 -41.15
N ASN A 560 8.76 -32.52 -42.24
CA ASN A 560 7.32 -32.62 -42.46
C ASN A 560 6.84 -34.05 -42.14
N SER A 561 5.76 -34.18 -41.38
CA SER A 561 5.21 -35.49 -40.97
C SER A 561 4.63 -36.30 -42.13
N GLY A 562 4.31 -35.68 -43.27
CA GLY A 562 3.71 -36.36 -44.42
C GLY A 562 2.40 -37.06 -44.07
N GLN A 563 2.00 -38.07 -44.86
CA GLN A 563 0.83 -38.91 -44.56
C GLN A 563 1.20 -40.15 -43.73
N ALA A 564 2.38 -40.15 -43.13
CA ALA A 564 2.91 -41.29 -42.40
C ALA A 564 2.35 -41.31 -40.96
N VAL A 565 2.38 -42.48 -40.34
CA VAL A 565 2.09 -42.65 -38.91
C VAL A 565 3.25 -43.37 -38.24
N GLY A 566 3.32 -43.31 -36.91
CA GLY A 566 4.37 -44.01 -36.15
C GLY A 566 5.77 -43.47 -36.40
N HIS A 567 5.92 -42.14 -36.44
CA HIS A 567 7.22 -41.50 -36.62
C HIS A 567 8.20 -41.85 -35.49
N GLN A 568 9.45 -42.09 -35.85
CA GLN A 568 10.56 -42.32 -34.95
C GLN A 568 11.74 -41.42 -35.33
N VAL A 569 12.45 -40.93 -34.32
CA VAL A 569 13.73 -40.26 -34.48
C VAL A 569 14.83 -41.19 -33.99
N LEU A 570 15.77 -41.55 -34.84
CA LEU A 570 17.00 -42.21 -34.41
C LEU A 570 18.02 -41.13 -34.09
N LEU A 571 18.38 -41.01 -32.81
CA LEU A 571 19.38 -40.07 -32.32
C LEU A 571 20.47 -40.82 -31.56
N ALA A 572 21.72 -40.58 -31.94
CA ALA A 572 22.87 -41.21 -31.30
C ALA A 572 24.07 -40.26 -31.26
N ALA A 573 24.59 -40.03 -30.05
CA ALA A 573 25.87 -39.36 -29.87
C ALA A 573 27.01 -40.23 -30.39
N THR A 574 27.88 -39.66 -31.23
CA THR A 574 29.08 -40.32 -31.75
C THR A 574 30.36 -39.82 -31.05
N ALA A 575 30.29 -38.62 -30.47
CA ALA A 575 31.25 -38.05 -29.53
C ALA A 575 30.51 -37.14 -28.53
N GLY A 576 31.05 -36.94 -27.32
CA GLY A 576 30.42 -36.13 -26.27
C GLY A 576 29.54 -36.92 -25.30
N GLN A 577 28.75 -36.21 -24.49
CA GLN A 577 27.77 -36.80 -23.56
C GLN A 577 26.44 -37.15 -24.25
N PRO A 578 25.56 -37.95 -23.61
CA PRO A 578 24.22 -38.22 -24.11
C PRO A 578 23.44 -36.95 -24.46
N LEU A 579 22.58 -37.06 -25.48
CA LEU A 579 21.78 -35.96 -26.00
C LEU A 579 20.35 -36.04 -25.47
N ASN A 580 19.73 -34.88 -25.36
CA ASN A 580 18.32 -34.71 -25.03
C ASN A 580 17.60 -34.14 -26.25
N MET A 581 16.28 -34.34 -26.33
CA MET A 581 15.48 -33.90 -27.47
C MET A 581 14.08 -33.42 -27.08
N ALA A 582 13.61 -32.37 -27.74
CA ALA A 582 12.26 -31.86 -27.61
C ALA A 582 11.68 -31.55 -28.99
N LEU A 583 10.38 -31.75 -29.14
CA LEU A 583 9.62 -31.60 -30.37
C LEU A 583 8.68 -30.40 -30.24
N TYR A 584 8.67 -29.53 -31.24
CA TYR A 584 7.87 -28.30 -31.26
C TYR A 584 7.04 -28.19 -32.54
N THR A 585 5.95 -27.41 -32.45
CA THR A 585 5.09 -27.06 -33.59
C THR A 585 5.67 -25.97 -34.48
N ALA A 586 6.43 -25.03 -33.91
CA ALA A 586 7.09 -23.91 -34.59
C ALA A 586 8.17 -23.31 -33.66
N CYS A 587 9.00 -22.38 -34.15
CA CYS A 587 9.88 -21.60 -33.29
C CYS A 587 9.04 -20.79 -32.30
N ALA A 588 9.37 -20.86 -31.01
CA ALA A 588 8.54 -20.34 -29.91
C ALA A 588 7.08 -20.89 -29.89
N GLY A 589 6.83 -22.01 -30.56
CA GLY A 589 5.54 -22.70 -30.57
C GLY A 589 5.38 -23.68 -29.40
N THR A 590 4.25 -24.37 -29.36
CA THR A 590 3.94 -25.36 -28.33
C THR A 590 4.91 -26.55 -28.39
N GLU A 591 5.48 -26.91 -27.24
CA GLU A 591 6.22 -28.16 -27.03
C GLU A 591 5.25 -29.35 -27.05
N ILE A 592 5.52 -30.32 -27.93
CA ILE A 592 4.73 -31.53 -28.10
C ILE A 592 5.23 -32.64 -27.19
N SER A 593 6.56 -32.80 -27.09
CA SER A 593 7.20 -33.82 -26.25
C SER A 593 8.63 -33.43 -25.91
N CYS A 594 9.14 -33.93 -24.79
CA CYS A 594 10.49 -33.70 -24.30
C CYS A 594 11.05 -34.98 -23.68
N THR A 595 12.26 -35.37 -24.07
CA THR A 595 12.91 -36.62 -23.64
C THR A 595 14.37 -36.36 -23.29
N MET A 596 14.78 -36.86 -22.12
CA MET A 596 16.17 -36.80 -21.64
C MET A 596 16.92 -38.10 -21.98
N ASP A 597 18.26 -38.02 -22.06
CA ASP A 597 19.18 -39.14 -22.23
C ASP A 597 18.81 -40.06 -23.42
N VAL A 598 18.50 -39.44 -24.56
CA VAL A 598 18.07 -40.15 -25.76
C VAL A 598 19.23 -41.00 -26.30
N ALA A 599 18.98 -42.31 -26.35
CA ALA A 599 19.88 -43.29 -26.93
C ALA A 599 19.11 -44.21 -27.88
N GLY A 600 19.25 -43.99 -29.19
CA GLY A 600 18.65 -44.82 -30.23
C GLY A 600 17.31 -44.28 -30.74
N ALA A 601 16.37 -45.17 -31.04
CA ALA A 601 15.09 -44.83 -31.65
C ALA A 601 14.09 -44.31 -30.61
N LEU A 602 13.64 -43.08 -30.79
CA LEU A 602 12.62 -42.41 -29.99
C LEU A 602 11.32 -42.28 -30.80
N THR A 603 10.24 -42.90 -30.31
CA THR A 603 8.93 -42.80 -30.97
C THR A 603 8.28 -41.44 -30.66
N LEU A 604 7.85 -40.74 -31.70
CA LEU A 604 7.15 -39.46 -31.57
C LEU A 604 5.65 -39.69 -31.31
N PRO A 605 4.97 -38.80 -30.55
CA PRO A 605 3.53 -38.86 -30.37
C PRO A 605 2.79 -38.68 -31.72
N GLY A 606 1.51 -39.06 -31.79
CA GLY A 606 0.72 -39.00 -33.02
C GLY A 606 0.66 -37.61 -33.63
N LEU A 607 1.52 -37.35 -34.62
CA LEU A 607 1.64 -36.06 -35.27
C LEU A 607 0.48 -35.82 -36.22
N ALA A 608 0.08 -34.55 -36.37
CA ALA A 608 -0.84 -34.16 -37.42
C ALA A 608 -0.22 -34.51 -38.79
N LEU A 609 -1.05 -34.90 -39.75
CA LEU A 609 -0.56 -35.32 -41.07
C LEU A 609 -0.22 -34.10 -41.93
N GLY A 610 0.91 -34.16 -42.64
CA GLY A 610 1.37 -33.15 -43.60
C GLY A 610 1.86 -31.85 -42.98
N THR A 611 2.20 -31.85 -41.69
CA THR A 611 2.58 -30.66 -40.93
C THR A 611 4.08 -30.59 -40.69
N ASP A 612 4.62 -29.37 -40.70
CA ASP A 612 6.02 -29.12 -40.35
C ASP A 612 6.20 -29.15 -38.83
N HIS A 613 7.31 -29.73 -38.39
CA HIS A 613 7.71 -29.83 -36.99
C HIS A 613 9.18 -29.48 -36.82
N LEU A 614 9.54 -29.08 -35.61
CA LEU A 614 10.91 -28.74 -35.21
C LEU A 614 11.40 -29.68 -34.10
N LEU A 615 12.65 -30.11 -34.20
CA LEU A 615 13.36 -30.87 -33.19
C LEU A 615 14.48 -29.99 -32.63
N ARG A 616 14.48 -29.81 -31.31
CA ARG A 616 15.57 -29.19 -30.55
C ARG A 616 16.40 -30.31 -29.93
N VAL A 617 17.68 -30.39 -30.24
CA VAL A 617 18.60 -31.42 -29.73
C VAL A 617 19.69 -30.74 -28.91
N TRP A 618 19.95 -31.19 -27.68
CA TRP A 618 20.89 -30.50 -26.79
C TRP A 618 21.62 -31.39 -25.79
N ASN A 619 22.70 -30.83 -25.24
CA ASN A 619 23.27 -31.21 -23.94
C ASN A 619 23.78 -29.94 -23.24
N ALA A 620 24.64 -30.04 -22.22
CA ALA A 620 25.14 -28.88 -21.49
C ALA A 620 26.18 -28.04 -22.25
N GLY A 621 26.65 -28.51 -23.42
CA GLY A 621 27.70 -27.86 -24.20
C GLY A 621 29.09 -27.98 -23.60
N GLY A 622 30.04 -27.18 -24.10
CA GLY A 622 31.42 -27.18 -23.60
C GLY A 622 32.08 -28.56 -23.71
N ALA A 623 32.49 -29.14 -22.58
CA ALA A 623 33.09 -30.48 -22.53
C ALA A 623 32.10 -31.60 -22.89
N ASP A 624 30.80 -31.33 -22.80
CA ASP A 624 29.75 -32.30 -23.11
C ASP A 624 29.38 -32.27 -24.60
N ALA A 625 29.70 -31.18 -25.32
CA ALA A 625 29.42 -31.02 -26.74
C ALA A 625 30.16 -32.06 -27.60
N GLY A 626 29.56 -32.43 -28.73
CA GLY A 626 30.16 -33.41 -29.63
C GLY A 626 29.39 -33.62 -30.93
N GLU A 627 29.88 -34.56 -31.73
CA GLU A 627 29.23 -34.99 -32.98
C GLU A 627 28.18 -36.07 -32.70
N PHE A 628 27.10 -36.06 -33.47
CA PHE A 628 26.02 -37.03 -33.38
C PHE A 628 25.35 -37.28 -34.73
N THR A 629 24.53 -38.32 -34.78
CA THR A 629 23.72 -38.65 -35.96
C THR A 629 22.25 -38.57 -35.65
N ILE A 630 21.46 -38.01 -36.57
CA ILE A 630 20.00 -37.89 -36.46
C ILE A 630 19.31 -38.36 -37.74
N CYS A 631 18.18 -39.05 -37.59
CA CYS A 631 17.34 -39.48 -38.71
C CYS A 631 15.87 -39.54 -38.29
N VAL A 632 14.95 -39.17 -39.19
CA VAL A 632 13.50 -39.29 -38.96
C VAL A 632 12.93 -40.33 -39.91
N GLU A 633 12.29 -41.36 -39.35
CA GLU A 633 11.60 -42.40 -40.11
C GLU A 633 10.14 -42.58 -39.68
N ALA A 634 9.32 -43.17 -40.53
CA ALA A 634 7.94 -43.49 -40.19
C ALA A 634 7.41 -44.65 -41.04
N ASP A 635 6.26 -45.20 -40.64
CA ASP A 635 5.49 -46.10 -41.50
C ASP A 635 4.84 -45.28 -42.62
N LEU A 636 5.51 -45.25 -43.76
CA LEU A 636 5.01 -44.62 -44.98
C LEU A 636 3.87 -45.47 -45.52
N THR A 637 2.65 -45.22 -45.04
CA THR A 637 1.47 -45.84 -45.63
C THR A 637 1.28 -45.32 -47.06
N THR A 638 1.55 -46.17 -48.04
CA THR A 638 1.22 -45.92 -49.46
C THR A 638 -0.26 -46.19 -49.76
N GLY A 639 -1.10 -46.20 -48.71
CA GLY A 639 -2.52 -46.52 -48.77
C GLY A 639 -3.32 -45.44 -49.49
N LEU A 640 -3.24 -45.42 -50.82
CA LEU A 640 -4.22 -44.75 -51.65
C LEU A 640 -5.56 -45.46 -51.45
N VAL A 641 -6.52 -44.80 -50.79
CA VAL A 641 -7.91 -45.26 -50.76
C VAL A 641 -8.50 -44.99 -52.14
N ASP A 642 -8.52 -45.99 -53.02
CA ASP A 642 -9.34 -45.94 -54.23
C ASP A 642 -10.82 -45.94 -53.79
N ALA A 643 -11.56 -44.86 -54.06
CA ALA A 643 -12.97 -44.76 -53.68
C ALA A 643 -13.83 -45.72 -54.55
N PRO A 644 -14.84 -46.43 -54.00
CA PRO A 644 -15.48 -47.52 -54.74
C PRO A 644 -16.48 -47.14 -55.86
N THR A 645 -16.76 -45.87 -56.18
CA THR A 645 -17.99 -45.57 -56.96
C THR A 645 -18.00 -44.33 -57.88
N HIS A 646 -16.88 -43.73 -58.30
CA HIS A 646 -16.94 -42.65 -59.30
C HIS A 646 -16.95 -43.16 -60.76
N GLN A 647 -17.67 -42.44 -61.61
CA GLN A 647 -17.67 -42.59 -63.08
C GLN A 647 -16.23 -42.67 -63.60
N PRO A 648 -15.91 -43.53 -64.58
CA PRO A 648 -14.57 -43.64 -65.11
C PRO A 648 -14.14 -42.30 -65.71
N VAL A 649 -13.19 -41.64 -65.05
CA VAL A 649 -12.54 -40.43 -65.56
C VAL A 649 -11.61 -40.84 -66.68
N VAL A 650 -11.81 -40.27 -67.86
CA VAL A 650 -10.92 -40.52 -68.99
C VAL A 650 -9.85 -39.44 -69.03
N LEU A 651 -8.59 -39.87 -68.91
CA LEU A 651 -7.42 -39.00 -69.07
C LEU A 651 -6.87 -39.14 -70.49
N TRP A 652 -6.73 -38.02 -71.19
CA TRP A 652 -6.02 -37.98 -72.48
C TRP A 652 -4.70 -37.23 -72.32
N PRO A 653 -3.57 -37.93 -72.14
CA PRO A 653 -2.27 -37.29 -72.22
C PRO A 653 -1.99 -36.91 -73.68
N VAL A 654 -1.55 -35.67 -73.91
CA VAL A 654 -1.04 -35.23 -75.23
C VAL A 654 0.48 -35.18 -75.15
N PRO A 655 1.20 -36.19 -75.68
CA PRO A 655 2.62 -36.37 -75.41
C PRO A 655 3.52 -35.23 -75.92
N THR A 656 3.03 -34.42 -76.86
CA THR A 656 3.84 -33.43 -77.59
C THR A 656 3.88 -32.05 -76.95
N ASN A 657 3.03 -31.74 -75.97
CA ASN A 657 2.95 -30.40 -75.36
C ASN A 657 2.82 -30.39 -73.83
N GLY A 658 2.98 -31.53 -73.17
CA GLY A 658 2.95 -31.62 -71.71
C GLY A 658 1.57 -31.36 -71.08
N LEU A 659 0.50 -31.38 -71.88
CA LEU A 659 -0.87 -31.15 -71.41
C LEU A 659 -1.58 -32.48 -71.15
N VAL A 660 -2.38 -32.50 -70.09
CA VAL A 660 -3.28 -33.61 -69.73
C VAL A 660 -4.72 -33.10 -69.77
N TYR A 661 -5.56 -33.73 -70.58
CA TYR A 661 -6.98 -33.42 -70.64
C TYR A 661 -7.77 -34.35 -69.72
N LEU A 662 -8.72 -33.79 -68.99
CA LEU A 662 -9.59 -34.50 -68.06
C LEU A 662 -11.04 -34.39 -68.52
N ASP A 663 -11.65 -35.53 -68.85
CA ASP A 663 -13.09 -35.61 -69.06
C ASP A 663 -13.78 -35.92 -67.73
N LEU A 664 -14.22 -34.87 -67.04
CA LEU A 664 -14.78 -34.89 -65.69
C LEU A 664 -15.89 -33.85 -65.59
N ASP A 665 -17.12 -34.31 -65.36
CA ASP A 665 -18.26 -33.41 -65.13
C ASP A 665 -18.17 -32.78 -63.73
N GLY A 666 -17.82 -31.50 -63.66
CA GLY A 666 -17.80 -30.75 -62.40
C GLY A 666 -17.10 -29.39 -62.45
N THR A 667 -17.86 -28.32 -62.68
CA THR A 667 -17.39 -26.95 -62.46
C THR A 667 -17.15 -26.67 -60.98
N GLY A 668 -15.92 -26.30 -60.60
CA GLY A 668 -15.56 -25.81 -59.26
C GLY A 668 -14.80 -26.81 -58.37
N GLN A 669 -14.51 -28.03 -58.84
CA GLN A 669 -13.72 -28.99 -58.08
C GLN A 669 -12.23 -28.60 -58.03
N HIS A 670 -11.59 -28.77 -56.88
CA HIS A 670 -10.18 -28.48 -56.68
C HIS A 670 -9.38 -29.78 -56.73
N VAL A 671 -8.52 -29.91 -57.74
CA VAL A 671 -7.75 -31.12 -58.05
C VAL A 671 -6.27 -30.85 -57.81
N VAL A 672 -5.58 -31.79 -57.18
CA VAL A 672 -4.12 -31.76 -56.97
C VAL A 672 -3.45 -32.94 -57.64
N VAL A 673 -2.24 -32.74 -58.15
CA VAL A 673 -1.34 -33.81 -58.58
C VAL A 673 -0.34 -34.05 -57.46
N ARG A 674 -0.19 -35.31 -57.07
CA ARG A 674 0.82 -35.74 -56.10
C ARG A 674 1.85 -36.64 -56.75
N ASP A 675 3.10 -36.49 -56.31
CA ASP A 675 4.17 -37.39 -56.70
C ASP A 675 4.13 -38.71 -55.91
N ALA A 676 5.01 -39.65 -56.26
CA ALA A 676 5.15 -40.94 -55.59
C ALA A 676 5.42 -40.85 -54.07
N LEU A 677 5.84 -39.70 -53.57
CA LEU A 677 6.10 -39.43 -52.15
C LEU A 677 4.91 -38.72 -51.46
N GLY A 678 3.79 -38.54 -52.16
CA GLY A 678 2.58 -37.90 -51.66
C GLY A 678 2.62 -36.37 -51.60
N ARG A 679 3.68 -35.73 -52.12
CA ARG A 679 3.81 -34.26 -52.14
C ARG A 679 2.92 -33.68 -53.23
N VAL A 680 2.20 -32.59 -52.94
CA VAL A 680 1.46 -31.85 -53.97
C VAL A 680 2.47 -31.14 -54.86
N VAL A 681 2.51 -31.51 -56.14
CA VAL A 681 3.43 -30.94 -57.14
C VAL A 681 2.73 -30.01 -58.13
N LEU A 682 1.42 -30.15 -58.30
CA LEU A 682 0.55 -29.25 -59.07
C LEU A 682 -0.82 -29.17 -58.40
N SER A 683 -1.50 -28.04 -58.57
CA SER A 683 -2.86 -27.82 -58.09
C SER A 683 -3.64 -26.98 -59.11
N THR A 684 -4.90 -27.32 -59.32
CA THR A 684 -5.80 -26.60 -60.22
C THR A 684 -7.24 -26.61 -59.74
N VAL A 685 -8.03 -25.64 -60.21
CA VAL A 685 -9.49 -25.61 -60.03
C VAL A 685 -10.14 -25.83 -61.39
N LEU A 686 -10.98 -26.84 -61.49
CA LEU A 686 -11.72 -27.12 -62.71
C LEU A 686 -12.76 -26.02 -62.95
N ARG A 687 -12.68 -25.34 -64.09
CA ARG A 687 -13.61 -24.26 -64.50
C ARG A 687 -14.20 -24.59 -65.87
N GLY A 688 -15.48 -24.27 -66.08
CA GLY A 688 -16.22 -24.56 -67.32
C GLY A 688 -16.70 -26.02 -67.45
N THR A 689 -17.19 -26.40 -68.62
CA THR A 689 -17.61 -27.77 -68.94
C THR A 689 -16.42 -28.60 -69.46
N ALA A 690 -16.43 -29.92 -69.27
CA ALA A 690 -15.39 -30.83 -69.75
C ALA A 690 -15.20 -30.78 -71.29
N PRO A 691 -13.99 -31.06 -71.82
CA PRO A 691 -12.79 -31.50 -71.10
C PRO A 691 -11.97 -30.34 -70.51
N HIS A 692 -11.42 -30.55 -69.32
CA HIS A 692 -10.52 -29.63 -68.63
C HIS A 692 -9.04 -29.89 -68.99
N VAL A 693 -8.16 -28.90 -68.80
CA VAL A 693 -6.73 -29.00 -69.15
C VAL A 693 -5.86 -28.75 -67.92
N ILE A 694 -4.90 -29.65 -67.67
CA ILE A 694 -3.81 -29.49 -66.71
C ILE A 694 -2.50 -29.38 -67.48
N ASP A 695 -1.73 -28.33 -67.18
CA ASP A 695 -0.34 -28.23 -67.63
C ASP A 695 0.55 -29.09 -66.74
N ALA A 696 0.93 -30.25 -67.25
CA ALA A 696 1.83 -31.17 -66.57
C ALA A 696 3.29 -30.89 -66.94
N GLY A 697 3.61 -29.90 -67.78
CA GLY A 697 4.94 -29.53 -68.25
C GLY A 697 6.00 -29.27 -67.15
N PRO A 698 5.65 -28.74 -65.96
CA PRO A 698 6.59 -28.56 -64.85
C PRO A 698 6.99 -29.85 -64.10
N LEU A 699 6.30 -30.98 -64.29
CA LEU A 699 6.61 -32.22 -63.58
C LEU A 699 7.97 -32.82 -63.97
N VAL A 700 8.65 -33.50 -63.04
CA VAL A 700 9.84 -34.31 -63.38
C VAL A 700 9.41 -35.71 -63.84
N PRO A 701 10.27 -36.50 -64.51
CA PRO A 701 9.96 -37.91 -64.76
C PRO A 701 9.63 -38.65 -63.47
N GLY A 702 8.54 -39.42 -63.47
CA GLY A 702 8.03 -40.09 -62.27
C GLY A 702 6.57 -40.51 -62.35
N SER A 703 6.12 -41.20 -61.30
CA SER A 703 4.73 -41.63 -61.12
C SER A 703 3.94 -40.59 -60.33
N TYR A 704 2.74 -40.28 -60.80
CA TYR A 704 1.86 -39.28 -60.21
C TYR A 704 0.43 -39.80 -60.09
N TRP A 705 -0.31 -39.25 -59.13
CA TRP A 705 -1.76 -39.43 -59.06
C TRP A 705 -2.48 -38.09 -58.89
N LEU A 706 -3.67 -38.01 -59.49
CA LEU A 706 -4.58 -36.89 -59.40
C LEU A 706 -5.58 -37.18 -58.29
N GLN A 707 -5.78 -36.21 -57.41
CA GLN A 707 -6.67 -36.32 -56.26
C GLN A 707 -7.65 -35.15 -56.26
N ASP A 708 -8.94 -35.42 -56.11
CA ASP A 708 -9.92 -34.41 -55.76
C ASP A 708 -9.76 -34.08 -54.27
N THR A 709 -9.46 -32.82 -53.95
CA THR A 709 -9.25 -32.38 -52.56
C THR A 709 -10.54 -32.29 -51.77
N GLY A 710 -11.70 -32.18 -52.42
CA GLY A 710 -13.00 -32.14 -51.74
C GLY A 710 -13.38 -33.51 -51.17
N SER A 711 -13.25 -34.56 -51.99
CA SER A 711 -13.56 -35.94 -51.59
C SER A 711 -12.37 -36.72 -51.02
N GLY A 712 -11.13 -36.25 -51.26
CA GLY A 712 -9.91 -37.00 -50.97
C GLY A 712 -9.67 -38.18 -51.91
N ALA A 713 -10.53 -38.40 -52.91
CA ALA A 713 -10.43 -39.56 -53.80
C ALA A 713 -9.35 -39.39 -54.87
N VAL A 714 -8.63 -40.47 -55.17
CA VAL A 714 -7.77 -40.54 -56.36
C VAL A 714 -8.66 -40.70 -57.59
N ILE A 715 -8.62 -39.71 -58.47
CA ILE A 715 -9.45 -39.64 -59.67
C ILE A 715 -8.68 -39.99 -60.95
N GLY A 716 -7.36 -40.15 -60.85
CA GLY A 716 -6.51 -40.48 -61.98
C GLY A 716 -5.08 -40.83 -61.59
N ARG A 717 -4.38 -41.55 -62.46
CA ARG A 717 -2.95 -41.85 -62.33
C ARG A 717 -2.26 -41.58 -63.65
N MET A 718 -1.05 -41.06 -63.60
CA MET A 718 -0.23 -40.83 -64.78
C MET A 718 1.24 -41.08 -64.49
N VAL A 719 1.97 -41.51 -65.50
CA VAL A 719 3.43 -41.58 -65.47
C VAL A 719 3.93 -40.54 -66.45
N ARG A 720 4.88 -39.72 -66.00
CA ARG A 720 5.67 -38.88 -66.89
C ARG A 720 6.99 -39.58 -67.13
N GLU A 721 7.24 -39.94 -68.39
CA GLU A 721 8.54 -40.46 -68.84
C GLU A 721 9.57 -39.34 -69.00
#